data_AF-A0A812RCR9-F1
#
_entry.id   AF-A0A812RCR9-F1
#
_cell.length_a   1.000
_cell.length_b   1.000
_cell.length_c   1.000
_cell.angle_alpha   90.00
_cell.angle_beta   90.00
_cell.angle_gamma   90.00
#
_symmetry.space_group_name_H-M   'P 1'
#
loop_
_entity.id
_entity.type
_entity.pdbx_description
1 polymer ?
#
loop_
_entity_poly.entity_id
_entity_poly.type
_entity_poly.pdbx_seq_one_letter_code
_entity_poly.pdbx_strand_id
1 'polypeptide(L)'
;MPRWSSLGVPTSNEEQKAPKDIISQTQVYVLCIPSRRKHAAKLMERWGFDAELVNGPDKHEMNLDELVASGVILESYLDVIWQDVEYMPEGKVACHLGHLDILRRFLADTKKAYALIFEDDLEPGPPDLSSRLREFLSRVPADFDLLHLGFVRESQEARRAVDGSGHVFRSVEALGRHAYLVTKRVAELLVEHTLPMHNHGDKMFQQVYQTCKLRAYHPREPLFYQDRINFESELTERWKPSRAFQPTAEKDFIRDCDRPEMERRHRRKLQEQTQIMAMQSKISAALFLNIDGVLNTVGEPFASSHCGRAEKGPLQRLARVLQRAPSCVVLTSPWRLDERYAGRLGSALAREGVSWIMAALATTPDGRSSGSEDEELRLLEIGCWLEDNAWVQEWAILDSFDLSELDDALRGRVVCTNYSAGLQEEEAEVLVKMLAGTRQKMTDLLLTSGNRAAYRHEDVLMLQPCAYGKCDERGHRCRLNQGQFFQEAKAATSPGNLAKHMSGVGLTVESLNTMQVRWRFPMDLLHDRDAGLLDEMEGEAWQATLSFFSDEQWFQLAAIPISVAFAVDCAASDALPSLEAELKQQLCFFVFGDAEFSSRKLLDGLHAQRGRWFPLEYVRRILDELVAEGKTFDIRADTPVDEIIQYFNSKGEVWAECYQKYCASYALSNWKAEDFKYVVLEGQVHEIQEALPGGHVRVGNKLHLDPVSLHNEDKMLLQNYGRRSESDGGKPSGTYYKHHKALKIGDGGLLGAVREKSWVFILSFGLITEEDAA
;
A
#
# COMPACT_ATOMS: atom_id res chain seq x y z
N MET A 1 1.98 -40.82 -4.21
CA MET A 1 0.92 -40.75 -5.23
C MET A 1 0.97 -41.99 -6.10
N PRO A 2 -0.12 -42.74 -6.28
CA PRO A 2 -0.14 -43.86 -7.21
C PRO A 2 0.00 -43.31 -8.64
N ARG A 3 0.90 -43.89 -9.44
CA ARG A 3 0.99 -43.59 -10.87
C ARG A 3 -0.29 -44.06 -11.54
N TRP A 4 -1.14 -43.12 -11.94
CA TRP A 4 -2.19 -43.36 -12.93
C TRP A 4 -1.55 -43.56 -14.31
N SER A 5 -0.91 -44.71 -14.50
CA SER A 5 -0.44 -45.16 -15.81
C SER A 5 -1.61 -45.79 -16.57
N SER A 6 -1.88 -45.20 -17.74
CA SER A 6 -2.61 -45.77 -18.88
C SER A 6 -4.10 -46.12 -18.68
N LEU A 7 -4.96 -45.11 -18.59
CA LEU A 7 -6.21 -45.15 -19.35
C LEU A 7 -5.83 -44.85 -20.81
N GLY A 8 -5.95 -45.86 -21.68
CA GLY A 8 -5.53 -45.79 -23.07
C GLY A 8 -6.10 -44.57 -23.78
N VAL A 9 -5.22 -43.73 -24.33
CA VAL A 9 -5.62 -42.62 -25.21
C VAL A 9 -6.19 -43.25 -26.48
N PRO A 10 -7.47 -43.01 -26.83
CA PRO A 10 -8.05 -43.54 -28.06
C PRO A 10 -7.30 -42.98 -29.27
N THR A 11 -6.80 -43.85 -30.13
CA THR A 11 -6.06 -43.48 -31.35
C THR A 11 -7.00 -42.91 -32.42
N SER A 12 -7.17 -41.59 -32.39
CA SER A 12 -7.33 -40.58 -33.44
C SER A 12 -8.01 -40.84 -34.81
N ASN A 13 -8.75 -41.92 -35.06
CA ASN A 13 -9.42 -42.13 -36.37
C ASN A 13 -10.93 -42.41 -36.31
N GLU A 14 -11.59 -42.24 -35.17
CA GLU A 14 -13.06 -42.25 -35.15
C GLU A 14 -13.62 -40.96 -35.72
N GLU A 15 -14.39 -41.12 -36.80
CA GLU A 15 -15.20 -40.13 -37.52
C GLU A 15 -15.67 -38.97 -36.62
N GLN A 16 -15.51 -37.74 -37.14
CA GLN A 16 -16.10 -36.52 -36.61
C GLN A 16 -17.63 -36.66 -36.55
N LYS A 17 -18.14 -37.33 -35.51
CA LYS A 17 -19.55 -37.33 -35.14
C LYS A 17 -19.98 -35.87 -35.02
N ALA A 18 -21.11 -35.54 -35.64
CA ALA A 18 -21.73 -34.22 -35.56
C ALA A 18 -21.67 -33.70 -34.10
N PRO A 19 -21.38 -32.40 -33.90
CA PRO A 19 -21.19 -31.85 -32.57
C PRO A 19 -22.40 -32.18 -31.70
N LYS A 20 -22.18 -32.99 -30.67
CA LYS A 20 -23.22 -33.36 -29.71
C LYS A 20 -23.79 -32.07 -29.12
N ASP A 21 -25.11 -31.95 -29.05
CA ASP A 21 -25.76 -30.83 -28.37
C ASP A 21 -25.44 -30.90 -26.86
N ILE A 22 -24.39 -30.19 -26.46
CA ILE A 22 -23.88 -30.14 -25.08
C ILE A 22 -25.01 -29.75 -24.12
N ILE A 23 -25.87 -28.80 -24.50
CA ILE A 23 -26.94 -28.29 -23.64
C ILE A 23 -27.95 -29.40 -23.32
N SER A 24 -28.36 -30.20 -24.30
CA SER A 24 -29.31 -31.31 -24.06
C SER A 24 -28.78 -32.35 -23.03
N GLN A 25 -27.46 -32.54 -23.00
CA GLN A 25 -26.77 -33.48 -22.10
C GLN A 25 -26.31 -32.84 -20.78
N THR A 26 -26.67 -31.58 -20.55
CA THR A 26 -26.28 -30.82 -19.37
C THR A 26 -27.40 -30.84 -18.32
N GLN A 27 -27.03 -31.03 -17.06
CA GLN A 27 -27.86 -30.66 -15.91
C GLN A 27 -27.46 -29.25 -15.46
N VAL A 28 -28.44 -28.37 -15.26
CA VAL A 28 -28.18 -27.02 -14.77
C VAL A 28 -28.43 -26.98 -13.26
N TYR A 29 -27.48 -26.43 -12.51
CA TYR A 29 -27.56 -26.20 -11.08
C TYR A 29 -27.31 -24.72 -10.78
N VAL A 30 -27.97 -24.20 -9.74
CA VAL A 30 -27.63 -22.90 -9.15
C VAL A 30 -27.41 -23.09 -7.67
N LEU A 31 -26.22 -22.75 -7.19
CA LEU A 31 -25.92 -22.62 -5.77
C LEU A 31 -26.53 -21.32 -5.27
N CYS A 32 -27.52 -21.40 -4.39
CA CYS A 32 -28.19 -20.23 -3.85
C CYS A 32 -28.32 -20.25 -2.34
N ILE A 33 -28.18 -19.08 -1.72
CA ILE A 33 -28.67 -18.89 -0.36
C ILE A 33 -30.20 -18.69 -0.38
N PRO A 34 -30.92 -19.09 0.68
CA PRO A 34 -32.39 -19.07 0.68
C PRO A 34 -33.00 -17.71 0.30
N SER A 35 -32.40 -16.61 0.76
CA SER A 35 -32.87 -15.24 0.50
C SER A 35 -32.78 -14.82 -0.97
N ARG A 36 -31.88 -15.42 -1.77
CA ARG A 36 -31.62 -15.08 -3.18
C ARG A 36 -32.26 -16.06 -4.17
N ARG A 37 -32.87 -17.14 -3.68
CA ARG A 37 -33.50 -18.19 -4.51
C ARG A 37 -34.49 -17.64 -5.54
N LYS A 38 -35.31 -16.64 -5.18
CA LYS A 38 -36.28 -16.01 -6.11
C LYS A 38 -35.60 -15.26 -7.25
N HIS A 39 -34.49 -14.57 -6.96
CA HIS A 39 -33.68 -13.88 -7.98
C HIS A 39 -33.06 -14.90 -8.94
N ALA A 40 -32.39 -15.92 -8.40
CA ALA A 40 -31.81 -17.01 -9.19
C ALA A 40 -32.85 -17.70 -10.10
N ALA A 41 -34.03 -18.03 -9.57
CA ALA A 41 -35.12 -18.63 -10.35
C ALA A 41 -35.52 -17.76 -11.55
N LYS A 42 -35.68 -16.45 -11.32
CA LYS A 42 -36.05 -15.48 -12.38
C LYS A 42 -34.97 -15.37 -13.45
N LEU A 43 -33.69 -15.47 -13.09
CA LEU A 43 -32.59 -15.47 -14.05
C LEU A 43 -32.59 -16.74 -14.90
N MET A 44 -32.76 -17.91 -14.27
CA MET A 44 -32.82 -19.19 -15.00
C MET A 44 -34.00 -19.24 -15.97
N GLU A 45 -35.18 -18.79 -15.53
CA GLU A 45 -36.37 -18.64 -16.38
C GLU A 45 -36.08 -17.71 -17.57
N ARG A 46 -35.48 -16.54 -17.31
CA ARG A 46 -35.11 -15.57 -18.35
C ARG A 46 -34.15 -16.17 -19.38
N TRP A 47 -33.20 -17.00 -18.96
CA TRP A 47 -32.23 -17.63 -19.86
C TRP A 47 -32.76 -18.91 -20.53
N GLY A 48 -33.94 -19.38 -20.11
CA GLY A 48 -34.55 -20.61 -20.62
C GLY A 48 -33.89 -21.87 -20.10
N PHE A 49 -33.32 -21.84 -18.89
CA PHE A 49 -32.77 -23.01 -18.22
C PHE A 49 -33.79 -23.61 -17.25
N ASP A 50 -33.95 -24.93 -17.33
CA ASP A 50 -34.57 -25.73 -16.27
C ASP A 50 -33.47 -26.12 -15.28
N ALA A 51 -33.36 -25.37 -14.19
CA ALA A 51 -32.24 -25.45 -13.25
C ALA A 51 -32.69 -25.95 -11.87
N GLU A 52 -31.87 -26.82 -11.28
CA GLU A 52 -32.02 -27.21 -9.88
C GLU A 52 -31.39 -26.13 -8.98
N LEU A 53 -32.22 -25.47 -8.17
CA LEU A 53 -31.76 -24.50 -7.18
C LEU A 53 -31.36 -25.23 -5.89
N VAL A 54 -30.06 -25.33 -5.65
CA VAL A 54 -29.44 -26.04 -4.52
C VAL A 54 -29.13 -25.03 -3.42
N ASN A 55 -29.62 -25.30 -2.20
CA ASN A 55 -29.34 -24.44 -1.07
C ASN A 55 -27.87 -24.59 -0.64
N GLY A 56 -27.14 -23.49 -0.63
CA GLY A 56 -25.82 -23.44 -0.01
C GLY A 56 -25.91 -23.58 1.51
N PRO A 57 -24.90 -24.13 2.18
CA PRO A 57 -24.80 -24.09 3.63
C PRO A 57 -24.87 -22.65 4.17
N ASP A 58 -25.51 -22.43 5.31
CA ASP A 58 -25.51 -21.11 5.96
C ASP A 58 -24.16 -20.86 6.63
N LYS A 59 -23.50 -19.75 6.29
CA LYS A 59 -22.23 -19.36 6.90
C LYS A 59 -22.35 -19.10 8.41
N HIS A 60 -23.53 -18.72 8.89
CA HIS A 60 -23.76 -18.44 10.31
C HIS A 60 -23.92 -19.72 11.16
N GLU A 61 -24.15 -20.86 10.51
CA GLU A 61 -24.26 -22.17 11.17
C GLU A 61 -22.95 -22.96 11.08
N MET A 62 -21.90 -22.40 10.47
CA MET A 62 -20.61 -23.06 10.31
C MET A 62 -19.82 -23.09 11.61
N ASN A 63 -19.49 -24.30 12.08
CA ASN A 63 -18.53 -24.51 13.16
C ASN A 63 -17.16 -24.86 12.56
N LEU A 64 -16.28 -23.87 12.42
CA LEU A 64 -14.96 -24.07 11.80
C LEU A 64 -14.08 -25.03 12.60
N ASP A 65 -14.17 -25.03 13.93
CA ASP A 65 -13.38 -25.93 14.78
C ASP A 65 -13.77 -27.40 14.55
N GLU A 66 -15.06 -27.67 14.39
CA GLU A 66 -15.56 -29.01 14.03
C GLU A 66 -15.11 -29.43 12.62
N LEU A 67 -15.06 -28.48 11.68
CA LEU A 67 -14.57 -28.72 10.33
C LEU A 67 -13.06 -28.98 10.28
N VAL A 68 -12.28 -28.32 11.14
CA VAL A 68 -10.85 -28.63 11.33
C VAL A 68 -10.70 -30.01 11.96
N ALA A 69 -11.42 -30.28 13.05
CA ALA A 69 -11.34 -31.55 13.78
C ALA A 69 -11.74 -32.76 12.92
N SER A 70 -12.69 -32.58 12.01
CA SER A 70 -13.11 -33.60 11.05
C SER A 70 -12.21 -33.72 9.80
N GLY A 71 -11.22 -32.84 9.65
CA GLY A 71 -10.32 -32.82 8.50
C GLY A 71 -11.00 -32.38 7.20
N VAL A 72 -12.08 -31.60 7.29
CA VAL A 72 -12.73 -30.98 6.11
C VAL A 72 -11.96 -29.74 5.67
N ILE A 73 -11.40 -28.99 6.62
CA ILE A 73 -10.53 -27.85 6.36
C ILE A 73 -9.21 -28.07 7.13
N LEU A 74 -8.09 -27.61 6.56
CA LEU A 74 -6.83 -27.59 7.31
C LEU A 74 -6.85 -26.44 8.32
N GLU A 75 -6.23 -26.63 9.48
CA GLU A 75 -6.05 -25.55 10.46
C GLU A 75 -5.37 -24.32 9.82
N SER A 76 -4.32 -24.56 9.03
CA SER A 76 -3.60 -23.52 8.29
C SER A 76 -4.46 -22.77 7.26
N TYR A 77 -5.62 -23.30 6.84
CA TYR A 77 -6.56 -22.57 5.98
C TYR A 77 -7.18 -21.39 6.72
N LEU A 78 -7.38 -21.52 8.03
CA LEU A 78 -7.86 -20.44 8.86
C LEU A 78 -6.83 -19.28 8.84
N ASP A 79 -5.55 -19.58 8.67
CA ASP A 79 -4.47 -18.59 8.61
C ASP A 79 -4.22 -17.99 7.23
N VAL A 80 -4.90 -18.47 6.18
CA VAL A 80 -4.72 -17.95 4.82
C VAL A 80 -5.11 -16.47 4.79
N ILE A 81 -4.12 -15.60 4.59
CA ILE A 81 -4.34 -14.16 4.43
C ILE A 81 -4.57 -13.84 2.96
N TRP A 82 -5.60 -13.05 2.65
CA TRP A 82 -5.84 -12.56 1.31
C TRP A 82 -5.83 -11.04 1.22
N GLN A 83 -4.78 -10.49 0.59
CA GLN A 83 -4.71 -9.14 0.01
C GLN A 83 -5.49 -8.07 0.79
N ASP A 84 -5.09 -7.81 2.05
CA ASP A 84 -5.48 -6.63 2.83
C ASP A 84 -7.00 -6.47 3.04
N VAL A 85 -7.73 -7.57 3.20
CA VAL A 85 -9.17 -7.54 3.51
C VAL A 85 -9.53 -8.46 4.65
N GLU A 86 -10.41 -7.95 5.51
CA GLU A 86 -11.24 -8.68 6.47
C GLU A 86 -11.74 -10.00 5.88
N TYR A 87 -11.14 -11.08 6.35
CA TYR A 87 -11.33 -12.43 5.84
C TYR A 87 -12.38 -13.13 6.69
N MET A 88 -13.54 -13.44 6.10
CA MET A 88 -14.57 -14.30 6.69
C MET A 88 -14.45 -15.72 6.12
N PRO A 89 -13.72 -16.64 6.78
CA PRO A 89 -13.53 -18.00 6.28
C PRO A 89 -14.86 -18.76 6.11
N GLU A 90 -15.84 -18.55 6.99
CA GLU A 90 -17.12 -19.28 7.02
C GLU A 90 -17.86 -19.18 5.69
N GLY A 91 -17.97 -17.97 5.13
CA GLY A 91 -18.62 -17.76 3.84
C GLY A 91 -17.92 -18.51 2.71
N LYS A 92 -16.59 -18.49 2.69
CA LYS A 92 -15.78 -19.16 1.65
C LYS A 92 -15.86 -20.69 1.78
N VAL A 93 -15.85 -21.20 3.00
CA VAL A 93 -16.06 -22.62 3.29
C VAL A 93 -17.47 -23.05 2.88
N ALA A 94 -18.50 -22.32 3.30
CA ALA A 94 -19.89 -22.59 2.94
C ALA A 94 -20.10 -22.63 1.42
N CYS A 95 -19.61 -21.62 0.72
CA CYS A 95 -19.62 -21.59 -0.75
C CYS A 95 -18.90 -22.82 -1.32
N HIS A 96 -17.68 -23.13 -0.86
CA HIS A 96 -16.92 -24.29 -1.34
C HIS A 96 -17.64 -25.63 -1.12
N LEU A 97 -18.15 -25.87 0.09
CA LEU A 97 -18.91 -27.08 0.43
C LEU A 97 -20.22 -27.17 -0.38
N GLY A 98 -20.88 -26.04 -0.65
CA GLY A 98 -22.04 -25.98 -1.54
C GLY A 98 -21.73 -26.43 -2.98
N HIS A 99 -20.59 -26.00 -3.54
CA HIS A 99 -20.13 -26.52 -4.83
C HIS A 99 -19.83 -28.01 -4.78
N LEU A 100 -19.19 -28.50 -3.71
CA LEU A 100 -18.91 -29.94 -3.57
C LEU A 100 -20.20 -30.78 -3.45
N ASP A 101 -21.23 -30.26 -2.79
CA ASP A 101 -22.55 -30.91 -2.75
C ASP A 101 -23.14 -31.03 -4.16
N ILE A 102 -23.15 -29.94 -4.93
CA ILE A 102 -23.62 -29.94 -6.33
C ILE A 102 -22.82 -30.95 -7.16
N LEU A 103 -21.48 -30.96 -7.04
CA LEU A 103 -20.65 -31.90 -7.79
C LEU A 103 -20.97 -33.36 -7.42
N ARG A 104 -21.19 -33.67 -6.13
CA ARG A 104 -21.59 -35.02 -5.69
C ARG A 104 -22.97 -35.43 -6.20
N ARG A 105 -23.96 -34.52 -6.17
CA ARG A 105 -25.28 -34.74 -6.79
C ARG A 105 -25.16 -35.00 -8.27
N PHE A 106 -24.39 -34.17 -8.97
CA PHE A 106 -24.11 -34.37 -10.37
C PHE A 106 -23.49 -35.74 -10.59
N LEU A 107 -22.46 -36.16 -9.84
CA LEU A 107 -21.84 -37.48 -9.97
C LEU A 107 -22.83 -38.64 -9.81
N ALA A 108 -23.82 -38.51 -8.92
CA ALA A 108 -24.89 -39.48 -8.74
C ALA A 108 -25.89 -39.54 -9.91
N ASP A 109 -26.05 -38.47 -10.70
CA ASP A 109 -26.95 -38.45 -11.86
C ASP A 109 -26.34 -39.17 -13.07
N THR A 110 -26.79 -40.39 -13.39
CA THR A 110 -26.27 -41.16 -14.52
C THR A 110 -26.80 -40.73 -15.89
N LYS A 111 -27.75 -39.80 -15.97
CA LYS A 111 -28.43 -39.42 -17.23
C LYS A 111 -27.75 -38.28 -17.97
N LYS A 112 -27.01 -37.43 -17.24
CA LYS A 112 -26.42 -36.20 -17.76
C LYS A 112 -24.90 -36.34 -17.83
N ALA A 113 -24.33 -35.90 -18.96
CA ALA A 113 -22.89 -36.00 -19.21
C ALA A 113 -22.12 -34.80 -18.65
N TYR A 114 -22.82 -33.67 -18.49
CA TYR A 114 -22.25 -32.39 -18.07
C TYR A 114 -23.07 -31.77 -16.95
N ALA A 115 -22.42 -30.97 -16.11
CA ALA A 115 -23.09 -30.05 -15.19
C ALA A 115 -22.70 -28.62 -15.52
N LEU A 116 -23.70 -27.75 -15.66
CA LEU A 116 -23.56 -26.31 -15.73
C LEU A 116 -23.97 -25.74 -14.38
N ILE A 117 -23.02 -25.10 -13.70
CA ILE A 117 -23.16 -24.67 -12.31
C ILE A 117 -23.05 -23.15 -12.27
N PHE A 118 -24.03 -22.51 -11.66
CA PHE A 118 -24.10 -21.07 -11.42
C PHE A 118 -24.08 -20.75 -9.92
N GLU A 119 -23.61 -19.57 -9.55
CA GLU A 119 -23.90 -18.93 -8.27
C GLU A 119 -25.17 -18.05 -8.39
N ASP A 120 -25.74 -17.63 -7.26
CA ASP A 120 -26.99 -16.85 -7.22
C ASP A 120 -26.81 -15.35 -7.44
N ASP A 121 -25.58 -14.86 -7.48
CA ASP A 121 -25.23 -13.44 -7.54
C ASP A 121 -24.92 -12.98 -8.97
N LEU A 122 -25.54 -13.59 -9.98
CA LEU A 122 -25.29 -13.25 -11.38
C LEU A 122 -26.08 -12.03 -11.86
N GLU A 123 -25.48 -11.31 -12.82
CA GLU A 123 -26.17 -10.27 -13.59
C GLU A 123 -27.15 -10.89 -14.59
N PRO A 124 -28.24 -10.20 -14.95
CA PRO A 124 -29.20 -10.72 -15.94
C PRO A 124 -28.64 -10.95 -17.35
N GLY A 125 -27.49 -10.36 -17.66
CA GLY A 125 -26.85 -10.41 -18.97
C GLY A 125 -27.67 -9.74 -20.09
N PRO A 126 -27.14 -9.73 -21.32
CA PRO A 126 -27.84 -9.20 -22.47
C PRO A 126 -28.99 -10.15 -22.90
N PRO A 127 -29.99 -9.67 -23.67
CA PRO A 127 -31.11 -10.49 -24.13
C PRO A 127 -30.70 -11.71 -24.99
N ASP A 128 -29.55 -11.65 -25.65
CA ASP A 128 -29.02 -12.69 -26.53
C ASP A 128 -28.07 -13.68 -25.84
N LEU A 129 -27.97 -13.65 -24.50
CA LEU A 129 -27.01 -14.46 -23.74
C LEU A 129 -27.10 -15.96 -24.06
N SER A 130 -28.30 -16.53 -24.16
CA SER A 130 -28.49 -17.95 -24.47
C SER A 130 -28.00 -18.30 -25.88
N SER A 131 -28.15 -17.40 -26.84
CA SER A 131 -27.61 -17.56 -28.20
C SER A 131 -26.07 -17.50 -28.20
N ARG A 132 -25.49 -16.55 -27.45
CA ARG A 132 -24.03 -16.43 -27.29
C ARG A 132 -23.41 -17.66 -26.62
N LEU A 133 -24.10 -18.24 -25.63
CA LEU A 133 -23.66 -19.51 -25.02
C LEU A 133 -23.69 -20.66 -26.04
N ARG A 134 -24.77 -20.80 -26.81
CA ARG A 134 -24.86 -21.84 -27.86
C ARG A 134 -23.77 -21.69 -28.91
N GLU A 135 -23.49 -20.46 -29.32
CA GLU A 135 -22.41 -20.16 -30.26
C GLU A 135 -21.02 -20.51 -29.68
N PHE A 136 -20.76 -20.17 -28.41
CA PHE A 136 -19.52 -20.55 -27.76
C PHE A 136 -19.39 -22.08 -27.70
N LEU A 137 -20.41 -22.78 -27.21
CA LEU A 137 -20.40 -24.24 -27.06
C LEU A 137 -20.26 -24.99 -28.39
N SER A 138 -20.74 -24.44 -29.51
CA SER A 138 -20.56 -25.07 -30.82
C SER A 138 -19.12 -24.99 -31.35
N ARG A 139 -18.29 -24.10 -30.78
CA ARG A 139 -16.87 -23.92 -31.15
C ARG A 139 -15.90 -24.56 -30.16
N VAL A 140 -16.37 -24.95 -28.97
CA VAL A 140 -15.54 -25.60 -27.95
C VAL A 140 -15.05 -26.96 -28.46
N PRO A 141 -13.75 -27.29 -28.30
CA PRO A 141 -13.24 -28.62 -28.63
C PRO A 141 -14.03 -29.72 -27.91
N ALA A 142 -14.43 -30.76 -28.65
CA ALA A 142 -15.25 -31.86 -28.11
C ALA A 142 -14.61 -32.61 -26.93
N ASP A 143 -13.30 -32.43 -26.76
CA ASP A 143 -12.48 -33.06 -25.75
C ASP A 143 -12.29 -32.16 -24.51
N PHE A 144 -13.06 -31.09 -24.34
CA PHE A 144 -12.97 -30.27 -23.14
C PHE A 144 -13.23 -31.06 -21.85
N ASP A 145 -12.56 -30.63 -20.78
CA ASP A 145 -12.75 -31.18 -19.43
C ASP A 145 -13.55 -30.19 -18.55
N LEU A 146 -13.26 -28.88 -18.68
CA LEU A 146 -13.83 -27.78 -17.89
C LEU A 146 -14.04 -26.54 -18.77
N LEU A 147 -15.14 -25.82 -18.61
CA LEU A 147 -15.38 -24.52 -19.24
C LEU A 147 -15.63 -23.45 -18.18
N HIS A 148 -14.81 -22.39 -18.18
CA HIS A 148 -15.07 -21.19 -17.38
C HIS A 148 -15.96 -20.23 -18.20
N LEU A 149 -17.25 -20.18 -17.88
CA LEU A 149 -18.21 -19.33 -18.59
C LEU A 149 -18.34 -17.94 -17.95
N GLY A 150 -18.05 -17.87 -16.66
CA GLY A 150 -17.76 -16.67 -15.90
C GLY A 150 -16.42 -16.86 -15.21
N PHE A 151 -15.51 -15.90 -15.35
CA PHE A 151 -14.19 -15.97 -14.73
C PHE A 151 -13.72 -14.59 -14.29
N VAL A 152 -12.74 -14.57 -13.39
CA VAL A 152 -12.01 -13.38 -12.95
C VAL A 152 -10.51 -13.65 -12.97
N ARG A 153 -9.72 -12.58 -13.08
CA ARG A 153 -8.24 -12.58 -13.01
C ARG A 153 -7.54 -13.57 -13.95
N GLU A 154 -8.10 -13.85 -15.12
CA GLU A 154 -7.39 -14.59 -16.18
C GLU A 154 -6.26 -13.72 -16.78
N SER A 155 -5.20 -14.34 -17.27
CA SER A 155 -4.13 -13.61 -17.96
C SER A 155 -4.50 -13.39 -19.42
N GLN A 156 -4.75 -12.14 -19.80
CA GLN A 156 -5.13 -11.80 -21.18
C GLN A 156 -3.99 -12.08 -22.18
N GLU A 157 -2.74 -11.96 -21.75
CA GLU A 157 -1.54 -12.15 -22.58
C GLU A 157 -1.11 -13.62 -22.68
N ALA A 158 -1.28 -14.40 -21.60
CA ALA A 158 -0.84 -15.79 -21.58
C ALA A 158 -1.79 -16.75 -22.30
N ARG A 159 -3.08 -16.37 -22.42
CA ARG A 159 -4.10 -17.22 -23.05
C ARG A 159 -3.86 -17.37 -24.55
N ARG A 160 -4.21 -18.54 -25.08
CA ARG A 160 -4.08 -18.86 -26.52
C ARG A 160 -5.44 -19.21 -27.10
N ALA A 161 -5.76 -18.63 -28.25
CA ALA A 161 -6.94 -19.01 -29.02
C ALA A 161 -6.75 -20.44 -29.55
N VAL A 162 -7.80 -21.25 -29.46
CA VAL A 162 -7.75 -22.69 -29.80
C VAL A 162 -8.41 -22.97 -31.15
N ASP A 163 -9.39 -22.15 -31.52
CA ASP A 163 -10.20 -22.32 -32.73
C ASP A 163 -9.70 -21.47 -33.92
N GLY A 164 -8.57 -20.78 -33.80
CA GLY A 164 -8.03 -19.82 -34.78
C GLY A 164 -8.88 -18.54 -34.96
N SER A 165 -10.16 -18.58 -34.61
CA SER A 165 -11.11 -17.47 -34.71
C SER A 165 -11.05 -16.51 -33.51
N GLY A 166 -10.42 -16.92 -32.41
CA GLY A 166 -10.31 -16.10 -31.20
C GLY A 166 -11.62 -16.01 -30.43
N HIS A 167 -12.48 -17.03 -30.53
CA HIS A 167 -13.70 -17.13 -29.72
C HIS A 167 -13.50 -18.04 -28.50
N VAL A 168 -12.74 -19.13 -28.67
CA VAL A 168 -12.39 -20.05 -27.60
C VAL A 168 -10.91 -19.94 -27.24
N PHE A 169 -10.63 -19.74 -25.96
CA PHE A 169 -9.27 -19.63 -25.41
C PHE A 169 -9.01 -20.75 -24.42
N ARG A 170 -7.75 -21.18 -24.35
CA ARG A 170 -7.26 -22.07 -23.28
C ARG A 170 -7.13 -21.28 -21.99
N SER A 171 -7.76 -21.75 -20.91
CA SER A 171 -7.59 -21.15 -19.59
C SER A 171 -6.18 -21.39 -19.07
N VAL A 172 -5.58 -20.36 -18.48
CA VAL A 172 -4.25 -20.43 -17.86
C VAL A 172 -4.41 -20.22 -16.36
N GLU A 173 -5.03 -19.11 -15.99
CA GLU A 173 -5.13 -18.64 -14.61
C GLU A 173 -6.54 -18.15 -14.22
N ALA A 174 -7.58 -18.53 -14.96
CA ALA A 174 -8.96 -18.24 -14.61
C ALA A 174 -9.29 -18.62 -13.15
N LEU A 175 -9.91 -17.68 -12.44
CA LEU A 175 -10.50 -17.84 -11.12
C LEU A 175 -12.01 -17.56 -11.17
N GLY A 176 -12.67 -17.73 -10.03
CA GLY A 176 -14.12 -17.60 -9.91
C GLY A 176 -14.87 -18.89 -10.23
N ARG A 177 -16.02 -19.09 -9.58
CA ARG A 177 -16.88 -20.27 -9.74
C ARG A 177 -18.34 -19.90 -9.96
N HIS A 178 -18.60 -18.64 -10.29
CA HIS A 178 -19.95 -18.11 -10.47
C HIS A 178 -20.67 -18.63 -11.71
N ALA A 179 -19.94 -19.11 -12.72
CA ALA A 179 -20.51 -19.83 -13.86
C ALA A 179 -19.47 -20.74 -14.53
N TYR A 180 -19.66 -22.06 -14.47
CA TYR A 180 -18.76 -23.01 -15.09
C TYR A 180 -19.46 -24.31 -15.50
N LEU A 181 -18.90 -25.02 -16.48
CA LEU A 181 -19.41 -26.30 -16.97
C LEU A 181 -18.34 -27.38 -16.83
N VAL A 182 -18.70 -28.53 -16.25
CA VAL A 182 -17.78 -29.65 -16.00
C VAL A 182 -18.27 -30.96 -16.57
N THR A 183 -17.32 -31.81 -16.95
CA THR A 183 -17.54 -33.24 -17.18
C THR A 183 -17.57 -34.02 -15.86
N LYS A 184 -18.09 -35.25 -15.89
CA LYS A 184 -18.05 -36.20 -14.75
C LYS A 184 -16.64 -36.39 -14.17
N ARG A 185 -15.67 -36.64 -15.05
CA ARG A 185 -14.27 -36.81 -14.69
C ARG A 185 -13.73 -35.62 -13.92
N VAL A 186 -14.06 -34.40 -14.34
CA VAL A 186 -13.61 -33.20 -13.62
C VAL A 186 -14.33 -33.03 -12.29
N ALA A 187 -15.62 -33.33 -12.22
CA ALA A 187 -16.35 -33.30 -10.95
C ALA A 187 -15.73 -34.27 -9.92
N GLU A 188 -15.31 -35.47 -10.32
CA GLU A 188 -14.58 -36.41 -9.46
C GLU A 188 -13.27 -35.81 -8.93
N LEU A 189 -12.43 -35.30 -9.84
CA LEU A 189 -11.14 -34.71 -9.48
C LEU A 189 -11.29 -33.49 -8.56
N LEU A 190 -12.28 -32.65 -8.81
CA LEU A 190 -12.56 -31.49 -7.96
C LEU A 190 -13.01 -31.94 -6.57
N VAL A 191 -13.90 -32.93 -6.45
CA VAL A 191 -14.32 -33.45 -5.13
C VAL A 191 -13.15 -34.12 -4.39
N GLU A 192 -12.31 -34.89 -5.09
CA GLU A 192 -11.18 -35.62 -4.50
C GLU A 192 -10.05 -34.70 -4.05
N HIS A 193 -9.66 -33.73 -4.88
CA HIS A 193 -8.43 -32.95 -4.67
C HIS A 193 -8.67 -31.59 -4.02
N THR A 194 -9.91 -31.28 -3.62
CA THR A 194 -10.20 -30.02 -2.92
C THR A 194 -10.64 -30.20 -1.46
N LEU A 195 -10.43 -31.39 -0.90
CA LEU A 195 -10.52 -31.67 0.52
C LEU A 195 -9.22 -32.34 1.02
N PRO A 196 -8.73 -32.02 2.24
CA PRO A 196 -9.17 -30.91 3.08
C PRO A 196 -8.95 -29.55 2.39
N MET A 197 -9.81 -28.58 2.70
CA MET A 197 -9.67 -27.23 2.17
C MET A 197 -8.42 -26.56 2.76
N HIS A 198 -7.44 -26.22 1.92
CA HIS A 198 -6.19 -25.57 2.30
C HIS A 198 -6.02 -24.17 1.69
N ASN A 199 -6.94 -23.75 0.82
CA ASN A 199 -6.96 -22.45 0.17
C ASN A 199 -8.40 -22.11 -0.25
N HIS A 200 -8.65 -20.94 -0.84
CA HIS A 200 -9.97 -20.61 -1.37
C HIS A 200 -10.40 -21.61 -2.44
N GLY A 201 -11.69 -21.92 -2.48
CA GLY A 201 -12.20 -22.98 -3.36
C GLY A 201 -11.92 -22.77 -4.84
N ASP A 202 -11.92 -21.53 -5.32
CA ASP A 202 -11.55 -21.18 -6.70
C ASP A 202 -10.05 -21.37 -6.98
N LYS A 203 -9.19 -21.02 -6.02
CA LYS A 203 -7.74 -21.30 -6.09
C LYS A 203 -7.44 -22.78 -6.07
N MET A 204 -8.17 -23.56 -5.29
CA MET A 204 -8.04 -25.01 -5.28
C MET A 204 -8.51 -25.62 -6.60
N PHE A 205 -9.62 -25.14 -7.18
CA PHE A 205 -10.06 -25.56 -8.53
C PHE A 205 -8.99 -25.24 -9.57
N GLN A 206 -8.37 -24.06 -9.48
CA GLN A 206 -7.25 -23.67 -10.33
C GLN A 206 -6.08 -24.64 -10.22
N GLN A 207 -5.65 -24.93 -8.99
CA GLN A 207 -4.58 -25.90 -8.75
C GLN A 207 -4.90 -27.26 -9.34
N VAL A 208 -6.13 -27.77 -9.18
CA VAL A 208 -6.54 -29.06 -9.75
C VAL A 208 -6.45 -29.04 -11.27
N TYR A 209 -7.00 -28.03 -11.95
CA TYR A 209 -6.98 -28.04 -13.41
C TYR A 209 -5.56 -27.87 -13.98
N GLN A 210 -4.68 -27.15 -13.28
CA GLN A 210 -3.28 -27.01 -13.67
C GLN A 210 -2.47 -28.29 -13.43
N THR A 211 -2.56 -28.85 -12.23
CA THR A 211 -1.78 -30.05 -11.82
C THR A 211 -2.24 -31.31 -12.57
N CYS A 212 -3.55 -31.48 -12.76
CA CYS A 212 -4.12 -32.57 -13.54
C CYS A 212 -4.09 -32.31 -15.06
N LYS A 213 -3.56 -31.16 -15.51
CA LYS A 213 -3.46 -30.75 -16.91
C LYS A 213 -4.79 -30.83 -17.66
N LEU A 214 -5.88 -30.42 -17.01
CA LEU A 214 -7.22 -30.50 -17.58
C LEU A 214 -7.36 -29.58 -18.78
N ARG A 215 -8.23 -29.99 -19.72
CA ARG A 215 -8.63 -29.20 -20.87
C ARG A 215 -9.67 -28.16 -20.52
N ALA A 216 -9.19 -27.11 -19.85
CA ALA A 216 -9.96 -25.95 -19.44
C ALA A 216 -10.00 -24.89 -20.55
N TYR A 217 -11.20 -24.44 -20.93
CA TYR A 217 -11.40 -23.39 -21.92
C TYR A 217 -12.34 -22.30 -21.42
N HIS A 218 -12.30 -21.15 -22.08
CA HIS A 218 -13.16 -20.02 -21.77
C HIS A 218 -13.42 -19.16 -23.02
N PRO A 219 -14.51 -18.36 -23.04
CA PRO A 219 -14.79 -17.40 -24.10
C PRO A 219 -13.81 -16.22 -24.06
N ARG A 220 -13.75 -15.45 -25.16
CA ARG A 220 -12.94 -14.22 -25.24
C ARG A 220 -13.18 -13.25 -24.07
N GLU A 221 -14.43 -13.09 -23.68
CA GLU A 221 -14.89 -12.32 -22.52
C GLU A 221 -15.89 -13.18 -21.74
N PRO A 222 -16.00 -13.04 -20.41
CA PRO A 222 -17.01 -13.78 -19.64
C PRO A 222 -18.41 -13.62 -20.25
N LEU A 223 -19.15 -14.73 -20.35
CA LEU A 223 -20.55 -14.71 -20.73
C LEU A 223 -21.44 -14.33 -19.54
N PHE A 224 -21.04 -14.77 -18.35
CA PHE A 224 -21.75 -14.51 -17.10
C PHE A 224 -20.86 -13.69 -16.17
N TYR A 225 -21.44 -12.61 -15.63
CA TYR A 225 -20.79 -11.72 -14.68
C TYR A 225 -21.52 -11.80 -13.34
N GLN A 226 -20.77 -11.64 -12.25
CA GLN A 226 -21.35 -11.44 -10.93
C GLN A 226 -21.87 -10.00 -10.81
N ASP A 227 -23.08 -9.85 -10.31
CA ASP A 227 -23.71 -8.59 -9.95
C ASP A 227 -23.20 -8.13 -8.58
N ARG A 228 -21.97 -7.65 -8.58
CA ARG A 228 -21.30 -7.17 -7.37
C ARG A 228 -21.92 -5.87 -6.84
N ILE A 229 -22.73 -5.18 -7.63
CA ILE A 229 -23.34 -3.90 -7.25
C ILE A 229 -24.56 -4.16 -6.36
N ASN A 230 -25.44 -5.06 -6.77
CA ASN A 230 -26.67 -5.35 -6.03
C ASN A 230 -26.47 -6.44 -4.97
N PHE A 231 -25.49 -7.32 -5.15
CA PHE A 231 -25.11 -8.30 -4.15
C PHE A 231 -23.74 -7.92 -3.61
N GLU A 232 -23.72 -7.29 -2.43
CA GLU A 232 -22.49 -7.24 -1.66
C GLU A 232 -22.05 -8.68 -1.38
N SER A 233 -20.75 -8.93 -1.58
CA SER A 233 -20.14 -10.20 -1.25
C SER A 233 -20.37 -10.44 0.24
N GLU A 234 -21.32 -11.31 0.58
CA GLU A 234 -21.49 -11.81 1.95
C GLU A 234 -20.24 -12.57 2.44
N LEU A 235 -19.25 -12.76 1.57
CA LEU A 235 -17.97 -13.40 1.82
C LEU A 235 -16.87 -12.41 2.25
N THR A 236 -17.04 -11.09 2.03
CA THR A 236 -16.02 -10.08 2.31
C THR A 236 -16.64 -8.70 2.56
N GLU A 237 -16.23 -8.00 3.60
CA GLU A 237 -16.74 -6.65 3.88
C GLU A 237 -16.30 -5.61 2.84
N ARG A 238 -15.15 -5.82 2.19
CA ARG A 238 -14.66 -4.93 1.14
C ARG A 238 -15.22 -5.32 -0.21
N TRP A 239 -16.06 -4.45 -0.76
CA TRP A 239 -16.46 -4.52 -2.16
C TRP A 239 -15.23 -4.41 -3.08
N LYS A 240 -15.13 -5.32 -4.06
CA LYS A 240 -14.10 -5.30 -5.10
C LYS A 240 -14.79 -5.29 -6.46
N PRO A 241 -14.41 -4.40 -7.40
CA PRO A 241 -14.95 -4.43 -8.76
C PRO A 241 -14.58 -5.75 -9.43
N SER A 242 -15.44 -6.24 -10.32
CA SER A 242 -15.15 -7.46 -11.06
C SER A 242 -14.10 -7.18 -12.12
N ARG A 243 -13.07 -8.03 -12.21
CA ARG A 243 -12.04 -7.95 -13.24
C ARG A 243 -11.94 -9.30 -13.92
N ALA A 244 -12.35 -9.38 -15.18
CA ALA A 244 -12.22 -10.59 -15.97
C ALA A 244 -10.74 -10.98 -16.14
N PHE A 245 -9.87 -9.98 -16.29
CA PHE A 245 -8.44 -10.16 -16.49
C PHE A 245 -7.60 -9.55 -15.38
N GLN A 246 -6.35 -9.99 -15.28
CA GLN A 246 -5.36 -9.36 -14.40
C GLN A 246 -5.04 -7.94 -14.90
N PRO A 247 -4.90 -6.95 -13.99
CA PRO A 247 -4.48 -5.61 -14.37
C PRO A 247 -3.06 -5.61 -14.96
N THR A 248 -2.85 -4.82 -16.01
CA THR A 248 -1.52 -4.48 -16.55
C THR A 248 -1.18 -3.03 -16.19
N ALA A 249 0.01 -2.56 -16.56
CA ALA A 249 0.41 -1.16 -16.37
C ALA A 249 -0.50 -0.19 -17.15
N GLU A 250 -1.03 -0.64 -18.29
CA GLU A 250 -1.84 0.17 -19.21
C GLU A 250 -3.35 0.04 -18.95
N LYS A 251 -3.81 -1.07 -18.34
CA LYS A 251 -5.23 -1.38 -18.22
C LYS A 251 -5.61 -2.04 -16.90
N ASP A 252 -6.58 -1.45 -16.19
CA ASP A 252 -7.09 -1.97 -14.92
C ASP A 252 -8.12 -3.10 -15.09
N PHE A 253 -8.72 -3.24 -16.27
CA PHE A 253 -9.83 -4.17 -16.58
C PHE A 253 -11.03 -4.05 -15.64
N ILE A 254 -11.22 -2.90 -15.01
CA ILE A 254 -12.46 -2.59 -14.28
C ILE A 254 -13.55 -2.34 -15.30
N ARG A 255 -14.71 -2.97 -15.12
CA ARG A 255 -15.86 -2.77 -16.00
C ARG A 255 -16.41 -1.36 -15.84
N ASP A 256 -16.88 -0.78 -16.95
CA ASP A 256 -17.45 0.57 -16.94
C ASP A 256 -18.66 0.69 -16.01
N CYS A 257 -19.47 -0.36 -15.87
CA CYS A 257 -20.59 -0.37 -14.92
C CYS A 257 -20.15 -0.39 -13.45
N ASP A 258 -18.96 -0.94 -13.15
CA ASP A 258 -18.44 -1.04 -11.79
C ASP A 258 -17.73 0.26 -11.35
N ARG A 259 -17.26 1.08 -12.31
CA ARG A 259 -16.47 2.29 -12.02
C ARG A 259 -17.25 3.35 -11.23
N PRO A 260 -18.51 3.73 -11.56
CA PRO A 260 -19.28 4.67 -10.76
C PRO A 260 -19.51 4.19 -9.32
N GLU A 261 -19.73 2.88 -9.16
CA GLU A 261 -19.95 2.28 -7.83
C GLU A 261 -18.65 2.29 -7.00
N MET A 262 -17.52 1.95 -7.63
CA MET A 262 -16.21 2.04 -7.02
C MET A 262 -15.91 3.46 -6.52
N GLU A 263 -16.15 4.47 -7.36
CA GLU A 263 -15.96 5.88 -7.00
C GLU A 263 -16.90 6.32 -5.88
N ARG A 264 -18.17 5.89 -5.90
CA ARG A 264 -19.14 6.15 -4.83
C ARG A 264 -18.65 5.58 -3.50
N ARG A 265 -18.19 4.33 -3.48
CA ARG A 265 -17.65 3.69 -2.26
C ARG A 265 -16.35 4.31 -1.80
N HIS A 266 -15.48 4.72 -2.72
CA HIS A 266 -14.26 5.45 -2.38
C HIS A 266 -14.57 6.79 -1.72
N ARG A 267 -15.52 7.57 -2.27
CA ARG A 267 -16.01 8.81 -1.62
C ARG A 267 -16.61 8.55 -0.25
N ARG A 268 -17.42 7.49 -0.10
CA ARG A 268 -17.97 7.10 1.20
C ARG A 268 -16.85 6.75 2.19
N LYS A 269 -15.84 6.00 1.78
CA LYS A 269 -14.68 5.67 2.62
C LYS A 269 -13.91 6.93 3.04
N LEU A 270 -13.72 7.90 2.14
CA LEU A 270 -13.10 9.18 2.47
C LEU A 270 -13.95 10.00 3.45
N GLN A 271 -15.27 10.00 3.28
CA GLN A 271 -16.20 10.64 4.23
C GLN A 271 -16.17 9.96 5.60
N GLU A 272 -16.19 8.63 5.63
CA GLU A 272 -16.04 7.84 6.85
C GLU A 272 -14.69 8.17 7.50
N GLN A 273 -13.57 8.14 6.77
CA GLN A 273 -12.24 8.55 7.27
C GLN A 273 -12.23 9.98 7.81
N THR A 274 -12.95 10.91 7.18
CA THR A 274 -13.06 12.29 7.66
C THR A 274 -13.87 12.38 8.96
N GLN A 275 -15.00 11.65 9.04
CA GLN A 275 -15.79 11.55 10.27
C GLN A 275 -15.00 10.89 11.39
N ILE A 276 -14.19 9.91 11.05
CA ILE A 276 -13.29 9.19 11.93
C ILE A 276 -12.22 10.14 12.47
N MET A 277 -11.54 10.91 11.61
CA MET A 277 -10.58 11.92 12.06
C MET A 277 -11.24 12.98 12.95
N ALA A 278 -12.48 13.36 12.64
CA ALA A 278 -13.29 14.24 13.48
C ALA A 278 -13.79 13.59 14.79
N MET A 279 -13.83 12.26 14.88
CA MET A 279 -14.07 11.53 16.12
C MET A 279 -12.78 11.34 16.91
N GLN A 280 -11.65 11.08 16.25
CA GLN A 280 -10.33 11.01 16.87
C GLN A 280 -9.97 12.32 17.56
N SER A 281 -10.33 13.47 16.99
CA SER A 281 -10.16 14.76 17.67
C SER A 281 -11.00 14.92 18.95
N LYS A 282 -11.99 14.04 19.20
CA LYS A 282 -12.76 13.97 20.45
C LYS A 282 -12.25 12.90 21.41
N ILE A 283 -11.41 12.00 20.93
CA ILE A 283 -10.73 11.00 21.76
C ILE A 283 -9.46 11.68 22.25
N SER A 284 -9.32 11.87 23.55
CA SER A 284 -8.10 12.43 24.15
C SER A 284 -7.22 11.35 24.78
N ALA A 285 -7.55 10.07 24.56
CA ALA A 285 -6.89 8.93 25.17
C ALA A 285 -6.22 8.03 24.12
N ALA A 286 -5.04 7.47 24.42
CA ALA A 286 -4.36 6.47 23.59
C ALA A 286 -3.95 5.22 24.39
N LEU A 287 -4.10 4.05 23.77
CA LEU A 287 -3.66 2.76 24.28
C LEU A 287 -2.56 2.22 23.37
N PHE A 288 -1.32 2.23 23.85
CA PHE A 288 -0.20 1.60 23.18
C PHE A 288 -0.26 0.09 23.43
N LEU A 289 -0.39 -0.69 22.35
CA LEU A 289 -0.71 -2.11 22.42
C LEU A 289 0.39 -2.94 21.76
N ASN A 290 1.11 -3.70 22.60
CA ASN A 290 1.84 -4.86 22.13
C ASN A 290 0.86 -6.04 22.03
N ILE A 291 1.04 -6.91 21.03
CA ILE A 291 0.11 -8.00 20.73
C ILE A 291 0.62 -9.31 21.32
N ASP A 292 1.91 -9.58 21.14
CA ASP A 292 2.53 -10.81 21.61
C ASP A 292 2.66 -10.78 23.14
N GLY A 293 2.21 -11.86 23.78
CA GLY A 293 2.09 -11.96 25.24
C GLY A 293 0.85 -11.27 25.84
N VAL A 294 0.16 -10.41 25.09
CA VAL A 294 -1.04 -9.69 25.54
C VAL A 294 -2.31 -10.32 24.98
N LEU A 295 -2.45 -10.34 23.66
CA LEU A 295 -3.57 -10.95 22.95
C LEU A 295 -3.18 -12.27 22.29
N ASN A 296 -1.89 -12.53 22.14
CA ASN A 296 -1.34 -13.73 21.53
C ASN A 296 -0.44 -14.43 22.55
N THR A 297 -0.99 -15.40 23.29
CA THR A 297 -0.37 -16.04 24.47
C THR A 297 0.23 -17.40 24.12
N VAL A 298 0.98 -17.48 23.02
CA VAL A 298 1.59 -18.75 22.63
C VAL A 298 2.71 -19.09 23.62
N GLY A 299 2.54 -20.19 24.37
CA GLY A 299 3.49 -20.64 25.39
C GLY A 299 4.89 -21.00 24.86
N GLU A 300 5.07 -21.06 23.54
CA GLU A 300 6.38 -21.06 22.89
C GLU A 300 6.43 -19.94 21.84
N PRO A 301 7.42 -19.02 21.89
CA PRO A 301 7.48 -17.80 21.08
C PRO A 301 7.41 -17.96 19.55
N PHE A 302 7.35 -19.16 18.98
CA PHE A 302 7.39 -19.38 17.53
C PHE A 302 6.62 -20.62 17.03
N ALA A 303 5.61 -21.12 17.76
CA ALA A 303 4.75 -22.15 17.19
C ALA A 303 3.98 -21.58 15.98
N SER A 304 4.44 -21.92 14.79
CA SER A 304 4.07 -21.30 13.50
C SER A 304 2.58 -21.40 13.11
N SER A 305 1.78 -22.17 13.86
CA SER A 305 0.35 -22.33 13.62
C SER A 305 -0.54 -21.24 14.27
N HIS A 306 -0.01 -20.42 15.18
CA HIS A 306 -0.81 -19.41 15.89
C HIS A 306 -0.38 -17.97 15.59
N CYS A 307 0.64 -17.77 14.76
CA CYS A 307 1.13 -16.44 14.45
C CYS A 307 0.04 -15.58 13.77
N GLY A 308 -0.28 -14.44 14.36
CA GLY A 308 -1.18 -13.45 13.74
C GLY A 308 -2.67 -13.59 14.13
N ARG A 309 -3.02 -14.26 15.23
CA ARG A 309 -4.38 -14.31 15.79
C ARG A 309 -4.42 -13.87 17.25
N ALA A 310 -5.39 -13.00 17.57
CA ALA A 310 -5.72 -12.67 18.95
C ALA A 310 -6.58 -13.77 19.55
N GLU A 311 -6.24 -14.23 20.75
CA GLU A 311 -7.05 -15.15 21.53
C GLU A 311 -8.35 -14.51 21.97
N LYS A 312 -9.44 -15.30 21.92
CA LYS A 312 -10.79 -14.80 22.16
C LYS A 312 -10.96 -14.16 23.55
N GLY A 313 -10.41 -14.78 24.60
CA GLY A 313 -10.55 -14.29 25.98
C GLY A 313 -9.91 -12.89 26.18
N PRO A 314 -8.60 -12.76 25.95
CA PRO A 314 -7.91 -11.46 25.96
C PRO A 314 -8.53 -10.42 25.02
N LEU A 315 -8.94 -10.80 23.80
CA LEU A 315 -9.59 -9.90 22.85
C LEU A 315 -10.91 -9.34 23.38
N GLN A 316 -11.75 -10.19 24.00
CA GLN A 316 -13.02 -9.77 24.61
C GLN A 316 -12.82 -8.81 25.79
N ARG A 317 -11.75 -9.02 26.55
CA ARG A 317 -11.36 -8.08 27.62
C ARG A 317 -10.92 -6.74 27.06
N LEU A 318 -10.04 -6.74 26.05
CA LEU A 318 -9.62 -5.51 25.37
C LEU A 318 -10.82 -4.77 24.76
N ALA A 319 -11.74 -5.47 24.11
CA ALA A 319 -12.95 -4.87 23.56
C ALA A 319 -13.80 -4.16 24.62
N ARG A 320 -13.96 -4.77 25.81
CA ARG A 320 -14.64 -4.13 26.95
C ARG A 320 -13.90 -2.91 27.49
N VAL A 321 -12.57 -2.93 27.52
CA VAL A 321 -11.75 -1.75 27.88
C VAL A 321 -12.09 -0.60 26.94
N LEU A 322 -12.03 -0.84 25.63
CA LEU A 322 -12.24 0.17 24.59
C LEU A 322 -13.68 0.68 24.54
N GLN A 323 -14.66 -0.16 24.88
CA GLN A 323 -16.06 0.26 25.01
C GLN A 323 -16.29 1.17 26.23
N ARG A 324 -15.60 0.92 27.34
CA ARG A 324 -15.75 1.69 28.59
C ARG A 324 -14.88 2.95 28.64
N ALA A 325 -13.73 2.91 27.99
CA ALA A 325 -12.79 4.00 27.86
C ALA A 325 -12.34 4.11 26.39
N PRO A 326 -13.13 4.77 25.53
CA PRO A 326 -12.77 4.94 24.12
C PRO A 326 -11.41 5.65 23.97
N SER A 327 -10.46 4.96 23.35
CA SER A 327 -9.07 5.39 23.18
C SER A 327 -8.51 5.02 21.81
N CYS A 328 -7.66 5.86 21.21
CA CYS A 328 -6.89 5.49 20.02
C CYS A 328 -6.02 4.26 20.34
N VAL A 329 -6.07 3.19 19.55
CA VAL A 329 -5.18 2.04 19.75
C VAL A 329 -3.95 2.22 18.87
N VAL A 330 -2.78 2.30 19.49
CA VAL A 330 -1.51 2.49 18.80
C VAL A 330 -0.72 1.20 18.87
N LEU A 331 -0.52 0.51 17.75
CA LEU A 331 0.24 -0.73 17.74
C LEU A 331 1.73 -0.45 17.92
N THR A 332 2.32 -1.10 18.92
CA THR A 332 3.77 -1.09 19.20
C THR A 332 4.44 -2.40 18.85
N SER A 333 3.67 -3.46 18.60
CA SER A 333 4.19 -4.76 18.16
C SER A 333 4.70 -4.73 16.71
N PRO A 334 5.55 -5.69 16.29
CA PRO A 334 5.91 -5.88 14.88
C PRO A 334 4.72 -6.16 13.95
N TRP A 335 3.55 -6.51 14.49
CA TRP A 335 2.34 -6.70 13.68
C TRP A 335 1.96 -5.44 12.90
N ARG A 336 2.35 -4.25 13.39
CA ARG A 336 2.09 -2.96 12.73
C ARG A 336 2.78 -2.82 11.36
N LEU A 337 3.84 -3.58 11.13
CA LEU A 337 4.66 -3.53 9.92
C LEU A 337 4.03 -4.27 8.75
N ASP A 338 2.95 -5.00 9.04
CA ASP A 338 2.21 -5.77 8.07
C ASP A 338 0.72 -5.44 8.22
N GLU A 339 0.19 -4.66 7.26
CA GLU A 339 -1.21 -4.20 7.26
C GLU A 339 -2.21 -5.35 7.43
N ARG A 340 -1.81 -6.57 7.06
CA ARG A 340 -2.61 -7.79 7.22
C ARG A 340 -2.90 -8.10 8.69
N TYR A 341 -1.91 -7.98 9.56
CA TYR A 341 -2.07 -8.29 10.99
C TYR A 341 -2.83 -7.19 11.72
N ALA A 342 -2.53 -5.93 11.41
CA ALA A 342 -3.30 -4.79 11.90
C ALA A 342 -4.78 -4.88 11.48
N GLY A 343 -5.05 -5.19 10.21
CA GLY A 343 -6.40 -5.40 9.70
C GLY A 343 -7.13 -6.53 10.41
N ARG A 344 -6.48 -7.68 10.64
CA ARG A 344 -7.05 -8.81 11.39
C ARG A 344 -7.47 -8.42 12.81
N LEU A 345 -6.63 -7.70 13.52
CA LEU A 345 -6.96 -7.24 14.87
C LEU A 345 -8.17 -6.32 14.85
N GLY A 346 -8.20 -5.35 13.93
CA GLY A 346 -9.32 -4.43 13.80
C GLY A 346 -10.65 -5.15 13.48
N SER A 347 -10.62 -6.11 12.56
CA SER A 347 -11.74 -7.01 12.27
C SER A 347 -12.19 -7.83 13.49
N ALA A 348 -11.24 -8.36 14.26
CA ALA A 348 -11.53 -9.14 15.46
C ALA A 348 -12.21 -8.28 16.53
N LEU A 349 -11.73 -7.06 16.74
CA LEU A 349 -12.33 -6.09 17.67
C LEU A 349 -13.70 -5.60 17.17
N ALA A 350 -13.91 -5.44 15.87
CA ALA A 350 -15.21 -5.09 15.31
C ALA A 350 -16.27 -6.17 15.59
N ARG A 351 -15.90 -7.46 15.50
CA ARG A 351 -16.77 -8.58 15.88
C ARG A 351 -17.14 -8.59 17.36
N GLU A 352 -16.25 -8.11 18.22
CA GLU A 352 -16.51 -7.92 19.66
C GLU A 352 -17.22 -6.58 19.97
N GLY A 353 -17.70 -5.87 18.95
CA GLY A 353 -18.54 -4.67 19.09
C GLY A 353 -17.76 -3.35 19.18
N VAL A 354 -16.47 -3.33 18.85
CA VAL A 354 -15.66 -2.09 18.80
C VAL A 354 -15.62 -1.53 17.37
N SER A 355 -16.75 -1.03 16.88
CA SER A 355 -16.91 -0.67 15.45
C SER A 355 -16.12 0.56 14.99
N TRP A 356 -15.57 1.36 15.91
CA TRP A 356 -14.79 2.57 15.59
C TRP A 356 -13.28 2.32 15.49
N ILE A 357 -12.82 1.10 15.73
CA ILE A 357 -11.38 0.82 15.89
C ILE A 357 -10.60 0.76 14.59
N MET A 358 -11.20 0.34 13.47
CA MET A 358 -10.54 0.37 12.15
C MET A 358 -10.09 1.78 11.76
N ALA A 359 -10.67 2.74 12.44
CA ALA A 359 -10.50 4.16 12.29
C ALA A 359 -9.48 4.77 13.26
N ALA A 360 -9.31 4.12 14.41
CA ALA A 360 -8.50 4.56 15.52
C ALA A 360 -7.29 3.65 15.76
N LEU A 361 -6.98 2.77 14.80
CA LEU A 361 -5.78 1.95 14.82
C LEU A 361 -4.63 2.75 14.19
N ALA A 362 -3.76 3.27 15.04
CA ALA A 362 -2.52 3.92 14.65
C ALA A 362 -1.34 2.95 14.85
N THR A 363 -0.17 3.35 14.36
CA THR A 363 1.07 2.58 14.48
C THR A 363 2.18 3.50 14.94
N THR A 364 3.04 3.03 15.84
CA THR A 364 4.29 3.76 16.15
C THR A 364 5.24 3.73 14.96
N PRO A 365 6.19 4.69 14.84
CA PRO A 365 7.27 4.60 13.85
C PRO A 365 8.07 3.29 13.98
N ASP A 366 8.80 2.90 12.95
CA ASP A 366 9.70 1.73 12.98
C ASP A 366 11.13 2.18 13.27
N GLY A 367 11.59 1.97 14.50
CA GLY A 367 12.91 2.40 14.96
C GLY A 367 14.02 1.36 14.78
N ARG A 368 13.74 0.19 14.20
CA ARG A 368 14.66 -0.98 14.19
C ARG A 368 15.96 -0.80 13.38
N SER A 369 16.21 0.39 12.83
CA SER A 369 17.52 0.77 12.29
C SER A 369 18.59 1.01 13.37
N SER A 370 18.22 1.09 14.66
CA SER A 370 19.08 1.59 15.74
C SER A 370 19.90 0.55 16.52
N GLY A 371 19.66 -0.76 16.37
CA GLY A 371 20.45 -1.81 17.04
C GLY A 371 20.34 -1.86 18.57
N SER A 372 19.37 -1.17 19.15
CA SER A 372 19.01 -1.18 20.57
C SER A 372 18.25 -2.46 20.97
N GLU A 373 18.19 -2.72 22.27
CA GLU A 373 17.32 -3.77 22.81
C GLU A 373 15.84 -3.42 22.50
N ASP A 374 15.02 -4.45 22.20
CA ASP A 374 13.65 -4.29 21.68
C ASP A 374 12.71 -3.45 22.59
N GLU A 375 13.05 -3.29 23.87
CA GLU A 375 12.27 -2.56 24.88
C GLU A 375 12.54 -1.04 24.87
N GLU A 376 13.81 -0.61 24.92
CA GLU A 376 14.19 0.81 24.84
C GLU A 376 13.71 1.43 23.51
N LEU A 377 13.83 0.65 22.44
CA LEU A 377 13.36 1.07 21.13
C LEU A 377 11.86 1.34 21.12
N ARG A 378 11.08 0.46 21.76
CA ARG A 378 9.64 0.60 21.87
C ARG A 378 9.26 1.87 22.64
N LEU A 379 10.00 2.21 23.69
CA LEU A 379 9.79 3.45 24.44
C LEU A 379 10.07 4.69 23.59
N LEU A 380 11.16 4.67 22.83
CA LEU A 380 11.47 5.75 21.89
C LEU A 380 10.36 5.92 20.85
N GLU A 381 9.89 4.82 20.27
CA GLU A 381 8.80 4.81 19.29
C GLU A 381 7.48 5.38 19.87
N ILE A 382 7.15 5.02 21.11
CA ILE A 382 5.98 5.57 21.83
C ILE A 382 6.17 7.07 22.08
N GLY A 383 7.35 7.49 22.54
CA GLY A 383 7.69 8.88 22.78
C GLY A 383 7.56 9.75 21.53
N CYS A 384 8.18 9.34 20.42
CA CYS A 384 8.07 10.03 19.14
C CYS A 384 6.62 10.13 18.67
N TRP A 385 5.83 9.06 18.83
CA TRP A 385 4.41 9.10 18.48
C TRP A 385 3.62 10.09 19.35
N LEU A 386 3.89 10.14 20.66
CA LEU A 386 3.24 11.09 21.57
C LEU A 386 3.60 12.55 21.26
N GLU A 387 4.85 12.84 20.91
CA GLU A 387 5.30 14.18 20.50
C GLU A 387 4.53 14.69 19.28
N ASP A 388 4.36 13.84 18.26
CA ASP A 388 3.58 14.15 17.06
C ASP A 388 2.07 14.22 17.32
N ASN A 389 1.61 13.70 18.47
CA ASN A 389 0.20 13.58 18.83
C ASN A 389 -0.11 14.24 20.18
N ALA A 390 0.37 15.47 20.38
CA ALA A 390 0.15 16.27 21.59
C ALA A 390 -1.33 16.51 21.99
N TRP A 391 -2.29 16.13 21.13
CA TRP A 391 -3.72 16.10 21.46
C TRP A 391 -4.12 14.97 22.42
N VAL A 392 -3.26 13.96 22.60
CA VAL A 392 -3.42 12.87 23.56
C VAL A 392 -3.07 13.35 24.96
N GLN A 393 -4.05 13.37 25.84
CA GLN A 393 -3.92 13.81 27.23
C GLN A 393 -3.76 12.63 28.19
N GLU A 394 -4.47 11.54 27.90
CA GLU A 394 -4.39 10.31 28.66
C GLU A 394 -3.81 9.20 27.81
N TRP A 395 -2.96 8.39 28.39
CA TRP A 395 -2.50 7.20 27.69
C TRP A 395 -2.13 6.10 28.67
N ALA A 396 -2.09 4.87 28.15
CA ALA A 396 -1.64 3.68 28.82
C ALA A 396 -0.87 2.79 27.85
N ILE A 397 0.06 2.01 28.38
CA ILE A 397 0.80 0.97 27.65
C ILE A 397 0.31 -0.38 28.16
N LEU A 398 -0.10 -1.24 27.23
CA LEU A 398 -0.44 -2.63 27.50
C LEU A 398 0.60 -3.52 26.81
N ASP A 399 1.43 -4.18 27.62
CA ASP A 399 2.57 -4.96 27.16
C ASP A 399 2.77 -6.22 28.02
N SER A 400 3.55 -7.19 27.55
CA SER A 400 4.02 -8.31 28.36
C SER A 400 5.38 -8.05 29.01
N PHE A 401 6.05 -6.97 28.60
CA PHE A 401 7.28 -6.48 29.24
C PHE A 401 6.93 -5.38 30.25
N ASP A 402 7.59 -5.41 31.41
CA ASP A 402 7.42 -4.34 32.41
C ASP A 402 8.30 -3.14 32.04
N LEU A 403 7.84 -2.36 31.07
CA LEU A 403 8.55 -1.17 30.62
C LEU A 403 8.70 -0.09 31.72
N SER A 404 7.99 -0.21 32.85
CA SER A 404 8.13 0.73 33.96
C SER A 404 9.43 0.58 34.74
N GLU A 405 10.16 -0.53 34.55
CA GLU A 405 11.50 -0.70 35.11
C GLU A 405 12.58 0.11 34.37
N LEU A 406 12.31 0.49 33.12
CA LEU A 406 13.25 1.25 32.28
C LEU A 406 13.16 2.77 32.50
N ASP A 407 11.97 3.28 32.85
CA ASP A 407 11.74 4.69 33.10
C ASP A 407 10.65 4.90 34.17
N ASP A 408 11.04 5.51 35.29
CA ASP A 408 10.15 5.83 36.42
C ASP A 408 8.97 6.73 36.01
N ALA A 409 9.10 7.53 34.95
CA ALA A 409 8.03 8.37 34.43
C ALA A 409 6.84 7.55 33.89
N LEU A 410 7.08 6.28 33.54
CA LEU A 410 6.05 5.35 33.07
C LEU A 410 5.29 4.68 34.21
N ARG A 411 5.70 4.86 35.47
CA ARG A 411 5.05 4.24 36.62
C ARG A 411 3.59 4.67 36.72
N GLY A 412 2.69 3.69 36.66
CA GLY A 412 1.24 3.93 36.65
C GLY A 412 0.65 4.25 35.27
N ARG A 413 1.45 4.15 34.19
CA ARG A 413 0.99 4.19 32.80
C ARG A 413 1.12 2.83 32.10
N VAL A 414 1.86 1.88 32.67
CA VAL A 414 2.07 0.54 32.12
C VAL A 414 1.19 -0.49 32.83
N VAL A 415 0.55 -1.36 32.05
CA VAL A 415 -0.07 -2.60 32.50
C VAL A 415 0.73 -3.76 31.89
N CYS A 416 1.51 -4.43 32.72
CA CYS A 416 2.28 -5.60 32.35
C CYS A 416 1.40 -6.85 32.48
N THR A 417 1.23 -7.57 31.38
CA THR A 417 0.48 -8.83 31.31
C THR A 417 1.41 -10.01 31.56
N ASN A 418 0.88 -11.09 32.12
CA ASN A 418 1.60 -12.36 32.11
C ASN A 418 1.61 -12.94 30.69
N TYR A 419 2.80 -13.08 30.09
CA TYR A 419 2.97 -13.56 28.71
C TYR A 419 2.18 -14.84 28.37
N SER A 420 2.07 -15.78 29.32
CA SER A 420 1.37 -17.06 29.14
C SER A 420 -0.14 -16.99 29.39
N ALA A 421 -0.62 -15.97 30.10
CA ALA A 421 -2.03 -15.81 30.42
C ALA A 421 -2.72 -14.77 29.53
N GLY A 422 -1.96 -13.79 29.01
CA GLY A 422 -2.47 -12.64 28.30
C GLY A 422 -3.24 -11.68 29.19
N LEU A 423 -3.98 -10.76 28.56
CA LEU A 423 -4.80 -9.79 29.28
C LEU A 423 -5.86 -10.47 30.18
N GLN A 424 -5.75 -10.26 31.48
CA GLN A 424 -6.68 -10.69 32.52
C GLN A 424 -7.73 -9.62 32.88
N GLU A 425 -8.71 -9.99 33.71
CA GLU A 425 -9.82 -9.10 34.07
C GLU A 425 -9.34 -7.92 34.92
N GLU A 426 -8.45 -8.19 35.88
CA GLU A 426 -7.91 -7.20 36.80
C GLU A 426 -7.09 -6.13 36.05
N GLU A 427 -6.28 -6.58 35.09
CA GLU A 427 -5.48 -5.73 34.19
C GLU A 427 -6.39 -4.86 33.30
N ALA A 428 -7.47 -5.44 32.76
CA ALA A 428 -8.46 -4.71 31.97
C ALA A 428 -9.15 -3.60 32.80
N GLU A 429 -9.51 -3.87 34.06
CA GLU A 429 -10.07 -2.84 34.95
C GLU A 429 -9.07 -1.73 35.28
N VAL A 430 -7.78 -2.05 35.38
CA VAL A 430 -6.72 -1.04 35.56
C VAL A 430 -6.62 -0.15 34.32
N LEU A 431 -6.63 -0.71 33.11
CA LEU A 431 -6.62 0.06 31.86
C LEU A 431 -7.80 1.01 31.74
N VAL A 432 -9.02 0.56 32.10
CA VAL A 432 -10.21 1.43 32.09
C VAL A 432 -10.00 2.64 33.00
N LYS A 433 -9.42 2.46 34.18
CA LYS A 433 -9.14 3.57 35.12
C LYS A 433 -8.07 4.52 34.58
N MET A 434 -7.01 4.00 33.97
CA MET A 434 -5.94 4.82 33.36
C MET A 434 -6.49 5.67 32.20
N LEU A 435 -7.28 5.06 31.31
CA LEU A 435 -7.77 5.71 30.10
C LEU A 435 -8.99 6.62 30.33
N ALA A 436 -9.76 6.43 31.41
CA ALA A 436 -10.86 7.32 31.79
C ALA A 436 -10.39 8.65 32.44
N GLY A 437 -9.07 8.84 32.55
CA GLY A 437 -8.32 9.68 33.48
C GLY A 437 -8.52 11.21 33.48
N THR A 438 -9.58 11.78 32.93
CA THR A 438 -9.89 13.22 33.10
C THR A 438 -11.39 13.50 33.12
N ARG A 439 -12.20 12.66 32.44
CA ARG A 439 -13.66 12.76 32.49
C ARG A 439 -14.20 12.52 33.89
N GLN A 440 -13.69 11.53 34.61
CA GLN A 440 -14.21 11.20 35.93
C GLN A 440 -13.89 12.30 36.96
N LYS A 441 -12.68 12.86 36.93
CA LYS A 441 -12.33 14.03 37.75
C LYS A 441 -13.21 15.24 37.42
N MET A 442 -13.56 15.47 36.15
CA MET A 442 -14.43 16.57 35.74
C MET A 442 -15.91 16.33 36.08
N THR A 443 -16.42 15.10 35.90
CA THR A 443 -17.76 14.69 36.33
C THR A 443 -17.89 14.75 37.85
N ASP A 444 -16.87 14.30 38.59
CA ASP A 444 -16.84 14.37 40.05
C ASP A 444 -16.69 15.81 40.54
N LEU A 445 -15.88 16.68 39.88
CA LEU A 445 -15.85 18.12 40.16
C LEU A 445 -17.20 18.79 39.90
N LEU A 446 -17.89 18.43 38.81
CA LEU A 446 -19.20 18.97 38.45
C LEU A 446 -20.31 18.48 39.38
N LEU A 447 -20.23 17.24 39.87
CA LEU A 447 -21.17 16.69 40.85
C LEU A 447 -20.94 17.23 42.26
N THR A 448 -19.69 17.53 42.63
CA THR A 448 -19.31 18.09 43.94
C THR A 448 -19.45 19.61 44.04
N SER A 449 -19.36 20.35 42.92
CA SER A 449 -19.47 21.82 42.89
C SER A 449 -20.90 22.39 43.05
N GLY A 450 -21.89 21.54 43.35
CA GLY A 450 -23.24 21.98 43.77
C GLY A 450 -24.10 22.63 42.67
N ASN A 451 -23.63 22.72 41.42
CA ASN A 451 -24.35 23.39 40.35
C ASN A 451 -25.31 22.43 39.61
N ARG A 452 -26.35 21.97 40.30
CA ARG A 452 -27.35 21.00 39.82
C ARG A 452 -28.29 21.49 38.71
N ALA A 453 -28.15 22.72 38.21
CA ALA A 453 -29.18 23.35 37.39
C ALA A 453 -29.00 23.26 35.86
N ALA A 454 -27.93 22.69 35.31
CA ALA A 454 -27.65 22.86 33.87
C ALA A 454 -27.20 21.63 33.05
N TYR A 455 -27.15 20.41 33.60
CA TYR A 455 -26.76 19.23 32.80
C TYR A 455 -27.74 18.08 32.98
N ARG A 456 -28.51 17.77 31.92
CA ARG A 456 -29.23 16.50 31.82
C ARG A 456 -28.26 15.46 31.27
N HIS A 457 -28.18 14.34 31.98
CA HIS A 457 -27.30 13.21 31.68
C HIS A 457 -27.61 12.51 30.33
N GLU A 458 -28.67 12.95 29.64
CA GLU A 458 -29.18 12.39 28.38
C GLU A 458 -28.42 12.92 27.14
N ASP A 459 -27.70 14.05 27.24
CA ASP A 459 -27.01 14.67 26.09
C ASP A 459 -25.65 14.04 25.75
N VAL A 460 -25.11 13.16 26.62
CA VAL A 460 -23.80 12.50 26.42
C VAL A 460 -23.92 11.07 25.87
N LEU A 461 -25.13 10.49 25.86
CA LEU A 461 -25.37 9.09 25.41
C LEU A 461 -25.94 8.97 23.99
N MET A 462 -26.16 10.08 23.27
CA MET A 462 -26.75 10.07 21.92
C MET A 462 -25.69 10.08 20.79
N LEU A 463 -24.77 9.12 20.82
CA LEU A 463 -23.98 8.72 19.65
C LEU A 463 -23.94 7.18 19.54
N GLN A 464 -25.10 6.55 19.56
CA GLN A 464 -25.27 5.23 18.94
C GLN A 464 -25.88 5.43 17.55
N PRO A 465 -25.23 5.01 16.46
CA PRO A 465 -25.93 4.79 15.21
C PRO A 465 -26.92 3.64 15.46
N CYS A 466 -28.20 3.88 15.22
CA CYS A 466 -29.21 2.82 15.14
C CYS A 466 -28.83 1.88 13.99
N ALA A 467 -28.10 0.81 14.31
CA ALA A 467 -27.93 -0.34 13.44
C ALA A 467 -29.08 -1.32 13.71
N TYR A 468 -29.67 -1.82 12.63
CA TYR A 468 -30.79 -2.77 12.57
C TYR A 468 -32.21 -2.20 12.73
N GLY A 469 -32.72 -1.64 11.64
CA GLY A 469 -34.15 -1.72 11.34
C GLY A 469 -34.55 -3.16 10.99
N LYS A 470 -35.03 -3.93 11.97
CA LYS A 470 -35.97 -5.02 11.72
C LYS A 470 -37.38 -4.42 11.80
N CYS A 471 -38.04 -4.26 10.66
CA CYS A 471 -39.49 -4.09 10.61
C CYS A 471 -40.12 -5.43 11.03
N ASP A 472 -40.99 -5.41 12.04
CA ASP A 472 -41.88 -6.53 12.30
C ASP A 472 -43.07 -6.53 11.32
N GLU A 473 -43.69 -7.70 11.18
CA GLU A 473 -44.73 -8.00 10.19
C GLU A 473 -46.13 -7.46 10.56
N ARG A 474 -46.24 -6.43 11.41
CA ARG A 474 -47.57 -5.87 11.75
C ARG A 474 -47.59 -4.37 11.50
N GLY A 475 -47.88 -4.03 10.25
CA GLY A 475 -48.02 -2.66 9.75
C GLY A 475 -48.87 -1.75 10.64
N HIS A 476 -48.20 -1.01 11.52
CA HIS A 476 -48.73 0.18 12.17
C HIS A 476 -47.75 1.33 11.97
N ARG A 477 -48.18 2.31 11.16
CA ARG A 477 -47.45 3.55 10.91
C ARG A 477 -47.32 4.35 12.21
N CYS A 478 -46.10 4.52 12.70
CA CYS A 478 -45.80 5.55 13.68
C CYS A 478 -45.61 6.89 12.94
N ARG A 479 -46.56 7.83 13.09
CA ARG A 479 -46.38 9.23 12.69
C ARG A 479 -45.65 9.94 13.83
N LEU A 480 -44.37 10.24 13.65
CA LEU A 480 -43.68 11.26 14.42
C LEU A 480 -43.55 12.53 13.57
N ASN A 481 -44.08 13.63 14.11
CA ASN A 481 -44.16 14.96 13.52
C ASN A 481 -42.76 15.57 13.29
N GLN A 482 -42.28 15.58 12.05
CA GLN A 482 -41.20 16.48 11.58
C GLN A 482 -41.80 17.76 10.98
N GLY A 483 -42.55 18.51 11.77
CA GLY A 483 -43.30 19.67 11.30
C GLY A 483 -43.41 20.79 12.31
N GLN A 484 -42.29 21.23 12.91
CA GLN A 484 -42.28 22.41 13.76
C GLN A 484 -40.90 23.08 13.94
N PHE A 485 -40.06 23.09 12.89
CA PHE A 485 -38.80 23.86 12.88
C PHE A 485 -38.60 24.75 11.65
N PHE A 486 -39.64 24.92 10.82
CA PHE A 486 -39.59 25.71 9.60
C PHE A 486 -40.77 26.69 9.51
N GLN A 487 -40.99 27.51 10.55
CA GLN A 487 -41.92 28.67 10.47
C GLN A 487 -41.51 29.91 11.29
N GLU A 488 -40.22 30.11 11.60
CA GLU A 488 -39.76 31.36 12.26
C GLU A 488 -38.58 32.05 11.56
N ALA A 489 -38.46 31.92 10.24
CA ALA A 489 -37.46 32.65 9.45
C ALA A 489 -38.07 33.35 8.22
N LYS A 490 -39.30 33.88 8.33
CA LYS A 490 -39.97 34.61 7.25
C LYS A 490 -40.87 35.76 7.73
N ALA A 491 -40.37 36.57 8.66
CA ALA A 491 -41.03 37.83 9.02
C ALA A 491 -40.00 38.89 9.48
N ALA A 492 -39.25 39.47 8.54
CA ALA A 492 -38.64 40.80 8.68
C ALA A 492 -38.06 41.25 7.33
N THR A 493 -38.92 41.71 6.42
CA THR A 493 -38.49 42.56 5.30
C THR A 493 -39.16 43.91 5.44
N SER A 494 -38.39 44.92 5.83
CA SER A 494 -38.70 46.33 5.59
C SER A 494 -37.45 46.99 4.99
N PRO A 495 -37.57 47.66 3.83
CA PRO A 495 -36.44 48.15 3.05
C PRO A 495 -36.06 49.58 3.47
N GLY A 496 -34.81 49.77 3.91
CA GLY A 496 -34.27 51.11 4.15
C GLY A 496 -33.03 51.10 5.04
N ASN A 497 -31.86 50.85 4.45
CA ASN A 497 -30.57 51.47 4.77
C ASN A 497 -29.43 50.74 4.05
N LEU A 498 -29.30 51.02 2.75
CA LEU A 498 -28.15 50.65 1.93
C LEU A 498 -27.31 51.91 1.67
N ALA A 499 -26.52 52.34 2.66
CA ALA A 499 -25.43 53.31 2.48
C ALA A 499 -24.58 53.46 3.76
N LYS A 500 -23.76 52.47 4.09
CA LYS A 500 -22.43 52.64 4.74
C LYS A 500 -21.78 51.27 4.92
N HIS A 501 -20.51 51.19 4.52
CA HIS A 501 -19.59 50.05 4.60
C HIS A 501 -19.58 49.09 3.40
N MET A 502 -19.16 49.64 2.26
CA MET A 502 -18.30 48.90 1.32
C MET A 502 -16.97 49.64 1.17
N SER A 503 -15.92 49.10 1.78
CA SER A 503 -14.52 49.28 1.39
C SER A 503 -13.71 48.16 2.04
N GLY A 504 -13.10 47.28 1.26
CA GLY A 504 -12.08 46.38 1.81
C GLY A 504 -11.91 45.04 1.12
N VAL A 505 -11.34 45.09 -0.09
CA VAL A 505 -10.46 44.07 -0.69
C VAL A 505 -11.14 42.79 -1.18
N GLY A 506 -11.15 42.67 -2.51
CA GLY A 506 -11.56 41.48 -3.24
C GLY A 506 -10.52 40.37 -3.19
N LEU A 507 -11.02 39.15 -3.29
CA LEU A 507 -10.26 37.97 -3.69
C LEU A 507 -11.00 37.36 -4.88
N THR A 508 -10.38 37.43 -6.06
CA THR A 508 -10.73 36.59 -7.19
C THR A 508 -9.94 35.30 -7.11
N VAL A 509 -10.68 34.21 -7.32
CA VAL A 509 -10.22 32.86 -7.63
C VAL A 509 -9.49 32.89 -8.96
N GLU A 510 -8.20 32.55 -9.00
CA GLU A 510 -7.56 31.78 -10.09
C GLU A 510 -6.06 31.51 -9.83
N SER A 511 -5.65 30.29 -10.21
CA SER A 511 -4.29 29.72 -10.32
C SER A 511 -3.69 28.94 -9.13
N LEU A 512 -3.65 27.63 -9.38
CA LEU A 512 -3.12 26.50 -8.62
C LEU A 512 -1.60 26.33 -8.82
N ASN A 513 -0.99 25.65 -7.83
CA ASN A 513 0.16 24.75 -7.93
C ASN A 513 1.52 25.32 -8.34
N THR A 514 2.32 25.69 -7.34
CA THR A 514 3.79 25.55 -7.40
C THR A 514 4.23 24.57 -6.30
N MET A 515 4.87 23.47 -6.71
CA MET A 515 5.59 22.56 -5.79
C MET A 515 6.69 23.36 -5.08
N GLN A 516 6.51 23.62 -3.78
CA GLN A 516 7.57 24.10 -2.90
C GLN A 516 8.34 22.88 -2.35
N VAL A 517 9.59 22.75 -2.77
CA VAL A 517 10.56 21.81 -2.16
C VAL A 517 11.12 22.49 -0.91
N ARG A 518 11.01 21.82 0.24
CA ARG A 518 11.46 22.32 1.55
C ARG A 518 12.92 21.91 1.78
N TRP A 519 13.76 22.86 2.15
CA TRP A 519 15.12 22.62 2.64
C TRP A 519 15.12 22.74 4.16
N ARG A 520 15.80 21.82 4.86
CA ARG A 520 16.09 21.92 6.30
C ARG A 520 17.57 21.64 6.52
N PHE A 521 18.34 22.70 6.72
CA PHE A 521 19.64 22.69 7.37
C PHE A 521 19.53 23.72 8.51
N PRO A 522 19.77 23.36 9.77
CA PRO A 522 19.93 24.37 10.81
C PRO A 522 21.35 24.92 10.70
N MET A 523 21.47 26.17 10.26
CA MET A 523 22.74 26.91 10.27
C MET A 523 22.94 27.63 11.62
N ASP A 524 22.08 27.31 12.60
CA ASP A 524 21.94 28.01 13.86
C ASP A 524 22.92 27.50 14.92
N LEU A 525 23.65 26.40 14.64
CA LEU A 525 24.55 25.67 15.55
C LEU A 525 25.99 25.54 15.02
N LEU A 526 26.44 26.47 14.17
CA LEU A 526 27.74 26.36 13.51
C LEU A 526 28.92 26.56 14.48
N HIS A 527 29.64 25.48 14.76
CA HIS A 527 30.89 25.46 15.52
C HIS A 527 32.04 24.92 14.64
N ASP A 528 33.30 25.03 15.10
CA ASP A 528 34.51 24.42 14.47
C ASP A 528 34.34 22.94 14.05
N ARG A 529 33.36 22.26 14.65
CA ARG A 529 33.01 20.87 14.39
C ARG A 529 32.42 20.60 13.01
N ASP A 530 31.71 21.57 12.43
CA ASP A 530 30.95 21.35 11.19
C ASP A 530 31.83 21.45 9.93
N ALA A 531 32.84 22.34 9.95
CA ALA A 531 33.88 22.36 8.94
C ALA A 531 34.69 21.05 8.96
N GLY A 532 35.04 20.56 10.15
CA GLY A 532 35.71 19.27 10.33
C GLY A 532 34.90 18.07 9.82
N LEU A 533 33.57 18.09 9.99
CA LEU A 533 32.68 17.06 9.45
C LEU A 533 32.68 17.07 7.92
N LEU A 534 32.66 18.24 7.28
CA LEU A 534 32.74 18.34 5.82
C LEU A 534 34.08 17.82 5.28
N ASP A 535 35.19 18.05 5.99
CA ASP A 535 36.50 17.53 5.62
C ASP A 535 36.57 16.00 5.77
N GLU A 536 35.97 15.45 6.82
CA GLU A 536 35.89 14.00 7.04
C GLU A 536 35.03 13.31 5.97
N MET A 537 33.86 13.90 5.66
CA MET A 537 32.96 13.41 4.61
C MET A 537 33.65 13.42 3.24
N GLU A 538 34.42 14.47 2.91
CA GLU A 538 35.20 14.53 1.67
C GLU A 538 36.37 13.53 1.67
N GLY A 539 37.07 13.36 2.79
CA GLY A 539 38.17 12.42 2.91
C GLY A 539 37.72 10.97 2.69
N GLU A 540 36.65 10.57 3.36
CA GLU A 540 36.06 9.24 3.22
C GLU A 540 35.51 8.99 1.81
N ALA A 541 34.89 10.03 1.25
CA ALA A 541 34.45 10.04 -0.13
C ALA A 541 35.58 9.79 -1.14
N TRP A 542 36.69 10.49 -0.95
CA TRP A 542 37.87 10.32 -1.78
C TRP A 542 38.48 8.93 -1.63
N GLN A 543 38.55 8.39 -0.41
CA GLN A 543 39.03 7.03 -0.18
C GLN A 543 38.18 6.00 -0.91
N ALA A 544 36.85 6.18 -0.96
CA ALA A 544 35.97 5.32 -1.72
C ALA A 544 36.24 5.38 -3.24
N THR A 545 36.62 6.55 -3.78
CA THR A 545 36.86 6.74 -5.22
C THR A 545 38.25 6.27 -5.69
N LEU A 546 39.27 6.24 -4.82
CA LEU A 546 40.64 5.79 -5.16
C LEU A 546 40.71 4.37 -5.77
N SER A 547 39.79 3.49 -5.37
CA SER A 547 39.70 2.13 -5.92
C SER A 547 39.35 2.10 -7.41
N PHE A 548 38.63 3.12 -7.91
CA PHE A 548 38.26 3.26 -9.33
C PHE A 548 39.40 3.81 -10.18
N PHE A 549 40.16 4.79 -9.65
CA PHE A 549 41.34 5.34 -10.33
C PHE A 549 42.47 4.32 -10.50
N SER A 550 42.47 3.28 -9.66
CA SER A 550 43.44 2.18 -9.73
C SER A 550 43.05 1.10 -10.75
N ASP A 551 41.84 1.15 -11.34
CA ASP A 551 41.39 0.24 -12.39
C ASP A 551 41.82 0.77 -13.77
N GLU A 552 42.81 0.12 -14.37
CA GLU A 552 43.41 0.51 -15.66
C GLU A 552 42.41 0.53 -16.82
N GLN A 553 41.39 -0.34 -16.81
CA GLN A 553 40.38 -0.35 -17.88
C GLN A 553 39.35 0.76 -17.70
N TRP A 554 38.93 1.03 -16.46
CA TRP A 554 38.09 2.19 -16.18
C TRP A 554 38.82 3.48 -16.53
N PHE A 555 40.09 3.60 -16.14
CA PHE A 555 40.93 4.75 -16.45
C PHE A 555 41.07 4.96 -17.97
N GLN A 556 41.26 3.88 -18.76
CA GLN A 556 41.32 3.99 -20.22
C GLN A 556 40.01 4.45 -20.87
N LEU A 557 38.85 4.14 -20.27
CA LEU A 557 37.54 4.56 -20.76
C LEU A 557 37.14 5.96 -20.28
N ALA A 558 37.60 6.36 -19.09
CA ALA A 558 37.20 7.59 -18.43
C ALA A 558 38.22 8.75 -18.57
N ALA A 559 39.47 8.47 -18.91
CA ALA A 559 40.51 9.49 -19.00
C ALA A 559 40.34 10.39 -20.22
N ILE A 560 39.82 11.59 -19.99
CA ILE A 560 40.08 12.74 -20.86
C ILE A 560 41.53 13.20 -20.56
N PRO A 561 42.32 13.62 -21.56
CA PRO A 561 43.67 14.15 -21.33
C PRO A 561 43.59 15.53 -20.67
N ILE A 562 43.32 15.54 -19.37
CA ILE A 562 43.25 16.75 -18.54
C ILE A 562 44.25 16.56 -17.41
N SER A 563 44.84 17.65 -16.92
CA SER A 563 45.77 17.54 -15.80
C SER A 563 45.02 16.99 -14.60
N VAL A 564 45.61 16.00 -13.91
CA VAL A 564 45.05 15.39 -12.70
C VAL A 564 44.66 16.47 -11.69
N ALA A 565 45.44 17.56 -11.60
CA ALA A 565 45.15 18.71 -10.75
C ALA A 565 43.82 19.40 -11.08
N PHE A 566 43.48 19.59 -12.36
CA PHE A 566 42.21 20.25 -12.75
C PHE A 566 40.99 19.35 -12.53
N ALA A 567 41.14 18.04 -12.74
CA ALA A 567 40.10 17.06 -12.39
C ALA A 567 39.87 16.99 -10.88
N VAL A 568 40.95 17.09 -10.08
CA VAL A 568 40.92 17.12 -8.62
C VAL A 568 40.21 18.38 -8.09
N ASP A 569 40.52 19.56 -8.65
CA ASP A 569 39.91 20.83 -8.21
C ASP A 569 38.40 20.93 -8.50
N CYS A 570 37.88 20.21 -9.50
CA CYS A 570 36.46 20.23 -9.84
C CYS A 570 35.66 19.23 -9.01
N ALA A 571 36.21 18.05 -8.74
CA ALA A 571 35.50 16.97 -8.07
C ALA A 571 35.32 17.17 -6.55
N ALA A 572 36.10 18.08 -5.96
CA ALA A 572 36.01 18.49 -4.56
C ALA A 572 34.84 19.47 -4.24
N SER A 573 34.04 19.90 -5.25
CA SER A 573 33.17 21.09 -5.13
C SER A 573 31.66 20.84 -4.95
N ASP A 574 31.20 19.61 -4.66
CA ASP A 574 29.76 19.22 -4.72
C ASP A 574 29.04 19.01 -3.38
N ALA A 575 27.89 19.70 -3.17
CA ALA A 575 27.17 19.77 -1.87
C ALA A 575 25.91 18.89 -1.74
N LEU A 576 25.55 18.62 -0.47
CA LEU A 576 24.43 17.80 0.01
C LEU A 576 23.07 18.52 0.14
N PRO A 577 21.97 17.75 0.00
CA PRO A 577 20.87 17.87 0.97
C PRO A 577 20.09 16.58 1.25
N SER A 578 19.90 16.30 2.53
CA SER A 578 19.06 15.25 3.14
C SER A 578 19.45 13.79 2.84
N LEU A 579 19.98 13.14 3.88
CA LEU A 579 20.31 11.72 3.95
C LEU A 579 19.03 10.86 3.97
N GLU A 580 19.13 9.67 3.35
CA GLU A 580 18.10 8.65 3.05
C GLU A 580 17.28 8.92 1.79
N ALA A 581 17.30 8.12 0.71
CA ALA A 581 17.61 6.70 0.53
C ALA A 581 18.74 6.46 -0.51
N GLU A 582 19.56 7.48 -0.67
CA GLU A 582 20.47 7.65 -1.78
C GLU A 582 21.74 8.24 -1.17
N LEU A 583 22.67 7.37 -0.79
CA LEU A 583 24.10 7.61 -0.99
C LEU A 583 24.24 7.75 -2.53
N LYS A 584 23.75 8.87 -3.06
CA LYS A 584 22.98 9.05 -4.31
C LYS A 584 23.81 8.78 -5.55
N GLN A 585 24.19 7.52 -5.78
CA GLN A 585 24.96 7.02 -6.91
C GLN A 585 26.38 7.60 -7.10
N GLN A 586 26.67 8.78 -6.58
CA GLN A 586 27.82 9.63 -6.81
C GLN A 586 27.77 10.64 -5.64
N LEU A 587 28.66 10.64 -4.65
CA LEU A 587 29.88 11.41 -4.82
C LEU A 587 30.11 11.79 -6.27
N CYS A 588 29.75 13.03 -6.58
CA CYS A 588 29.90 13.74 -7.83
C CYS A 588 31.35 13.78 -8.39
N PHE A 589 32.20 12.84 -7.98
CA PHE A 589 33.44 12.44 -8.66
C PHE A 589 33.23 11.83 -10.05
N PHE A 590 31.99 11.57 -10.43
CA PHE A 590 31.65 11.61 -11.84
C PHE A 590 31.03 12.97 -12.05
N VAL A 591 31.86 13.90 -12.54
CA VAL A 591 31.45 15.01 -13.39
C VAL A 591 30.07 14.70 -13.96
N PHE A 592 29.07 15.54 -13.72
CA PHE A 592 27.79 15.37 -14.38
C PHE A 592 28.07 15.22 -15.88
N GLY A 593 28.02 13.98 -16.35
CA GLY A 593 27.76 13.63 -17.73
C GLY A 593 26.30 13.98 -17.95
N ASP A 594 25.97 15.25 -17.76
CA ASP A 594 24.70 15.78 -18.12
C ASP A 594 24.57 15.51 -19.61
N ALA A 595 23.55 14.75 -20.00
CA ALA A 595 23.15 14.58 -21.39
C ALA A 595 23.21 15.93 -22.10
N GLU A 596 23.42 15.99 -23.42
CA GLU A 596 23.38 17.26 -24.16
C GLU A 596 22.12 18.10 -23.82
N PHE A 597 21.01 17.43 -23.50
CA PHE A 597 19.80 18.06 -22.96
C PHE A 597 19.91 18.58 -21.52
N SER A 598 20.48 17.81 -20.58
CA SER A 598 20.67 18.26 -19.18
C SER A 598 21.76 19.32 -19.07
N SER A 599 22.79 19.26 -19.91
CA SER A 599 23.88 20.23 -19.94
C SER A 599 23.41 21.51 -20.59
N ARG A 600 22.61 21.40 -21.66
CA ARG A 600 21.90 22.55 -22.21
C ARG A 600 20.95 23.15 -21.19
N LYS A 601 20.23 22.35 -20.41
CA LYS A 601 19.45 22.84 -19.28
C LYS A 601 20.31 23.50 -18.20
N LEU A 602 21.49 22.98 -17.86
CA LEU A 602 22.41 23.59 -16.90
C LEU A 602 22.91 24.95 -17.42
N LEU A 603 23.35 25.01 -18.68
CA LEU A 603 23.80 26.24 -19.36
C LEU A 603 22.67 27.26 -19.55
N ASP A 604 21.44 26.80 -19.77
CA ASP A 604 20.24 27.63 -19.86
C ASP A 604 19.66 27.97 -18.45
N GLY A 605 20.31 27.53 -17.36
CA GLY A 605 19.90 27.81 -15.97
C GLY A 605 18.65 27.05 -15.49
N LEU A 606 18.23 26.03 -16.23
CA LEU A 606 17.08 25.16 -15.96
C LEU A 606 17.44 23.91 -15.11
N HIS A 607 18.70 23.47 -15.12
CA HIS A 607 19.27 22.48 -14.20
C HIS A 607 20.23 23.16 -13.21
N ALA A 608 20.43 22.59 -12.01
CA ALA A 608 21.06 23.27 -10.86
C ALA A 608 20.61 24.74 -10.71
N GLN A 609 19.29 24.97 -10.81
CA GLN A 609 18.71 26.31 -10.97
C GLN A 609 19.29 27.31 -9.96
N ARG A 610 19.70 28.48 -10.46
CA ARG A 610 20.15 29.60 -9.62
C ARG A 610 19.12 29.84 -8.51
N GLY A 611 19.58 29.78 -7.26
CA GLY A 611 18.72 29.88 -6.09
C GLY A 611 18.11 28.57 -5.57
N ARG A 612 18.51 27.40 -6.11
CA ARG A 612 18.15 26.07 -5.60
C ARG A 612 19.34 25.15 -5.38
N TRP A 613 20.55 25.62 -5.69
CA TRP A 613 21.79 24.86 -5.60
C TRP A 613 22.91 25.70 -4.98
N PHE A 614 23.65 25.10 -4.06
CA PHE A 614 24.81 25.69 -3.39
C PHE A 614 26.02 24.78 -3.60
N PRO A 615 27.05 25.19 -4.35
CA PRO A 615 28.28 24.40 -4.46
C PRO A 615 28.92 24.17 -3.09
N LEU A 616 29.55 23.02 -2.85
CA LEU A 616 30.16 22.70 -1.54
C LEU A 616 31.29 23.66 -1.21
N GLU A 617 32.06 24.05 -2.22
CA GLU A 617 33.10 25.07 -2.07
C GLU A 617 32.51 26.39 -1.57
N TYR A 618 31.30 26.76 -2.02
CA TYR A 618 30.60 27.92 -1.52
C TYR A 618 30.11 27.73 -0.07
N VAL A 619 29.57 26.56 0.25
CA VAL A 619 29.14 26.23 1.62
C VAL A 619 30.32 26.28 2.59
N ARG A 620 31.47 25.70 2.24
CA ARG A 620 32.68 25.75 3.06
C ARG A 620 33.16 27.16 3.31
N ARG A 621 33.27 27.97 2.26
CA ARG A 621 33.65 29.39 2.39
C ARG A 621 32.68 30.17 3.27
N ILE A 622 31.37 29.87 3.22
CA ILE A 622 30.39 30.44 4.17
C ILE A 622 30.73 30.04 5.61
N LEU A 623 30.95 28.74 5.85
CA LEU A 623 31.21 28.22 7.19
C LEU A 623 32.51 28.79 7.77
N ASP A 624 33.58 28.84 6.97
CA ASP A 624 34.86 29.41 7.35
C ASP A 624 34.73 30.89 7.73
N GLU A 625 33.97 31.68 6.95
CA GLU A 625 33.71 33.09 7.23
C GLU A 625 32.89 33.27 8.51
N LEU A 626 31.86 32.45 8.74
CA LEU A 626 31.04 32.48 9.96
C LEU A 626 31.85 32.13 11.20
N VAL A 627 32.71 31.10 11.11
CA VAL A 627 33.64 30.70 12.17
C VAL A 627 34.66 31.82 12.44
N ALA A 628 35.26 32.40 11.41
CA ALA A 628 36.26 33.47 11.55
C ALA A 628 35.66 34.74 12.16
N GLU A 629 34.41 35.08 11.84
CA GLU A 629 33.72 36.23 12.42
C GLU A 629 33.13 35.94 13.82
N GLY A 630 33.07 34.67 14.24
CA GLY A 630 32.37 34.24 15.47
C GLY A 630 30.88 34.59 15.44
N LYS A 631 30.25 34.53 14.27
CA LYS A 631 28.85 34.91 14.05
C LYS A 631 28.03 33.75 13.50
N THR A 632 26.74 33.76 13.80
CA THR A 632 25.75 32.90 13.16
C THR A 632 24.96 33.70 12.12
N PHE A 633 24.43 33.00 11.12
CA PHE A 633 23.49 33.57 10.16
C PHE A 633 22.16 32.83 10.31
N ASP A 634 21.13 33.51 10.82
CA ASP A 634 19.82 32.95 11.12
C ASP A 634 19.06 32.61 9.82
N ILE A 635 19.01 31.33 9.47
CA ILE A 635 18.28 30.85 8.29
C ILE A 635 16.96 30.23 8.75
N ARG A 636 15.88 30.96 8.51
CA ARG A 636 14.52 30.48 8.77
C ARG A 636 13.99 29.70 7.57
N ALA A 637 12.97 28.89 7.79
CA ALA A 637 12.33 28.10 6.74
C ALA A 637 11.76 28.96 5.58
N ASP A 638 11.51 30.24 5.84
CA ASP A 638 11.02 31.22 4.87
C ASP A 638 12.11 32.19 4.36
N THR A 639 13.38 32.04 4.78
CA THR A 639 14.48 32.86 4.29
C THR A 639 14.70 32.61 2.79
N PRO A 640 14.52 33.63 1.93
CA PRO A 640 14.76 33.49 0.51
C PRO A 640 16.23 33.14 0.22
N VAL A 641 16.46 32.20 -0.70
CA VAL A 641 17.83 31.81 -1.08
C VAL A 641 18.65 32.98 -1.61
N ASP A 642 18.02 33.92 -2.31
CA ASP A 642 18.69 35.13 -2.79
C ASP A 642 19.20 36.02 -1.65
N GLU A 643 18.56 35.99 -0.47
CA GLU A 643 19.01 36.72 0.71
C GLU A 643 20.29 36.10 1.29
N ILE A 644 20.35 34.76 1.36
CA ILE A 644 21.55 34.01 1.76
C ILE A 644 22.70 34.34 0.81
N ILE A 645 22.44 34.24 -0.51
CA ILE A 645 23.44 34.51 -1.55
C ILE A 645 23.91 35.96 -1.49
N GLN A 646 23.00 36.92 -1.35
CA GLN A 646 23.32 38.35 -1.29
C GLN A 646 24.13 38.70 -0.05
N TYR A 647 23.78 38.14 1.11
CA TYR A 647 24.51 38.36 2.35
C TYR A 647 25.97 37.94 2.22
N PHE A 648 26.22 36.68 1.81
CA PHE A 648 27.60 36.19 1.70
C PHE A 648 28.35 36.76 0.49
N ASN A 649 27.67 37.09 -0.62
CA ASN A 649 28.32 37.80 -1.72
C ASN A 649 28.74 39.23 -1.34
N SER A 650 28.06 39.88 -0.39
CA SER A 650 28.47 41.19 0.12
C SER A 650 29.80 41.16 0.89
N LYS A 651 30.25 39.96 1.28
CA LYS A 651 31.53 39.69 1.95
C LYS A 651 32.65 39.32 0.97
N GLY A 652 32.34 39.20 -0.32
CA GLY A 652 33.23 38.78 -1.40
C GLY A 652 32.43 37.96 -2.40
N GLU A 653 32.58 38.16 -3.71
CA GLU A 653 31.75 37.47 -4.72
C GLU A 653 32.04 35.95 -4.80
N VAL A 654 31.42 35.14 -3.94
CA VAL A 654 31.80 33.72 -3.82
C VAL A 654 30.85 32.77 -4.56
N TRP A 655 29.54 33.04 -4.60
CA TRP A 655 28.58 32.06 -5.15
C TRP A 655 28.71 31.91 -6.67
N ALA A 656 28.79 33.03 -7.39
CA ALA A 656 28.83 33.01 -8.85
C ALA A 656 30.10 32.35 -9.40
N GLU A 657 31.25 32.56 -8.72
CA GLU A 657 32.51 31.91 -9.05
C GLU A 657 32.43 30.39 -8.84
N CYS A 658 31.99 29.95 -7.64
CA CYS A 658 31.84 28.53 -7.34
C CYS A 658 30.84 27.86 -8.28
N TYR A 659 29.73 28.54 -8.59
CA TYR A 659 28.72 28.05 -9.53
C TYR A 659 29.26 27.97 -10.96
N GLN A 660 30.02 28.97 -11.42
CA GLN A 660 30.64 28.94 -12.75
C GLN A 660 31.71 27.84 -12.85
N LYS A 661 32.51 27.63 -11.80
CA LYS A 661 33.49 26.55 -11.72
C LYS A 661 32.80 25.19 -11.79
N TYR A 662 31.70 25.02 -11.07
CA TYR A 662 30.85 23.83 -11.18
C TYR A 662 30.29 23.65 -12.59
N CYS A 663 29.75 24.69 -13.23
CA CYS A 663 29.29 24.60 -14.62
C CYS A 663 30.43 24.29 -15.60
N ALA A 664 31.66 24.76 -15.33
CA ALA A 664 32.84 24.49 -16.15
C ALA A 664 33.33 23.03 -16.02
N SER A 665 33.01 22.36 -14.91
CA SER A 665 33.30 20.92 -14.74
C SER A 665 32.64 20.06 -15.82
N TYR A 666 31.60 20.55 -16.51
CA TYR A 666 31.02 19.91 -17.70
C TYR A 666 32.05 19.55 -18.78
N ALA A 667 33.10 20.35 -18.93
CA ALA A 667 34.18 20.06 -19.88
C ALA A 667 34.95 18.77 -19.55
N LEU A 668 34.73 18.21 -18.36
CA LEU A 668 35.28 16.94 -17.90
C LEU A 668 34.36 15.75 -18.19
N SER A 669 33.22 15.95 -18.85
CA SER A 669 32.30 14.86 -19.19
C SER A 669 32.91 13.97 -20.28
N ASN A 670 32.94 12.66 -20.04
CA ASN A 670 33.68 11.69 -20.86
C ASN A 670 32.80 10.91 -21.83
N TRP A 671 31.51 11.29 -21.96
CA TRP A 671 30.62 10.67 -22.91
C TRP A 671 30.85 11.19 -24.32
N LYS A 672 30.68 10.32 -25.31
CA LYS A 672 30.77 10.69 -26.72
C LYS A 672 29.37 10.91 -27.25
N ALA A 673 29.16 12.02 -27.96
CA ALA A 673 27.88 12.31 -28.59
C ALA A 673 27.45 11.19 -29.58
N GLU A 674 28.42 10.43 -30.08
CA GLU A 674 28.26 9.23 -30.91
C GLU A 674 27.41 8.13 -30.26
N ASP A 675 27.39 8.06 -28.92
CA ASP A 675 26.67 7.02 -28.18
C ASP A 675 25.18 7.29 -28.03
N PHE A 676 24.75 8.48 -28.44
CA PHE A 676 23.35 8.90 -28.43
C PHE A 676 22.82 8.93 -29.85
N LYS A 677 21.61 8.41 -30.04
CA LYS A 677 20.96 8.38 -31.36
C LYS A 677 20.11 9.63 -31.62
N TYR A 678 19.69 10.30 -30.56
CA TYR A 678 18.69 11.37 -30.61
C TYR A 678 19.10 12.54 -29.72
N VAL A 679 18.60 13.73 -30.03
CA VAL A 679 18.73 14.95 -29.23
C VAL A 679 17.36 15.62 -29.08
N VAL A 680 17.10 16.21 -27.91
CA VAL A 680 15.85 16.96 -27.66
C VAL A 680 16.11 18.45 -27.77
N LEU A 681 15.49 19.10 -28.75
CA LEU A 681 15.57 20.55 -28.95
C LEU A 681 14.17 21.14 -28.95
N GLU A 682 13.95 22.18 -28.14
CA GLU A 682 12.66 22.87 -28.03
C GLU A 682 11.47 21.93 -27.74
N GLY A 683 11.72 20.87 -26.94
CA GLY A 683 10.73 19.86 -26.59
C GLY A 683 10.40 18.86 -27.71
N GLN A 684 11.23 18.80 -28.76
CA GLN A 684 11.06 17.91 -29.91
C GLN A 684 12.27 16.99 -30.05
N VAL A 685 12.04 15.74 -30.42
CA VAL A 685 13.10 14.75 -30.62
C VAL A 685 13.63 14.86 -32.05
N HIS A 686 14.95 14.95 -32.19
CA HIS A 686 15.66 14.96 -33.48
C HIS A 686 16.68 13.82 -33.53
N GLU A 687 16.95 13.30 -34.72
CA GLU A 687 18.06 12.37 -34.95
C GLU A 687 19.41 13.09 -34.88
N ILE A 688 20.44 12.44 -34.34
CA ILE A 688 21.83 12.91 -34.47
C ILE A 688 22.38 12.40 -35.80
N GLN A 689 22.62 13.29 -36.76
CA GLN A 689 23.17 12.92 -38.08
C GLN A 689 24.68 12.69 -38.05
N GLU A 690 25.41 13.52 -37.31
CA GLU A 690 26.87 13.48 -37.24
C GLU A 690 27.33 14.08 -35.91
N ALA A 691 28.17 13.36 -35.16
CA ALA A 691 28.88 13.92 -34.01
C ALA A 691 30.09 14.72 -34.51
N LEU A 692 30.23 15.97 -34.07
CA LEU A 692 31.30 16.88 -34.43
C LEU A 692 32.31 17.01 -33.26
N PRO A 693 33.58 17.37 -33.54
CA PRO A 693 34.57 17.62 -32.51
C PRO A 693 34.09 18.64 -31.46
N GLY A 694 34.40 18.39 -30.18
CA GLY A 694 34.02 19.29 -29.07
C GLY A 694 32.63 19.02 -28.47
N GLY A 695 32.03 17.85 -28.73
CA GLY A 695 30.73 17.48 -28.15
C GLY A 695 29.53 18.13 -28.85
N HIS A 696 29.72 18.67 -30.06
CA HIS A 696 28.65 19.23 -30.88
C HIS A 696 28.00 18.14 -31.73
N VAL A 697 26.70 18.24 -32.01
CA VAL A 697 26.00 17.35 -32.95
C VAL A 697 25.39 18.10 -34.12
N ARG A 698 25.43 17.50 -35.33
CA ARG A 698 24.59 17.93 -36.45
C ARG A 698 23.20 17.31 -36.29
N VAL A 699 22.22 18.17 -36.08
CA VAL A 699 20.83 17.80 -35.87
C VAL A 699 20.20 17.38 -37.20
N GLY A 700 19.57 16.21 -37.20
CA GLY A 700 18.85 15.62 -38.32
C GLY A 700 17.35 15.89 -38.31
N ASN A 701 16.63 14.95 -38.92
CA ASN A 701 15.18 15.06 -39.05
C ASN A 701 14.51 15.04 -37.69
N LYS A 702 13.44 15.84 -37.55
CA LYS A 702 12.53 15.76 -36.42
C LYS A 702 11.77 14.44 -36.44
N LEU A 703 11.64 13.81 -35.28
CA LEU A 703 10.96 12.54 -35.06
C LEU A 703 9.73 12.73 -34.16
N HIS A 704 8.72 11.90 -34.38
CA HIS A 704 7.52 11.84 -33.53
C HIS A 704 7.73 10.83 -32.38
N LEU A 705 8.75 11.07 -31.56
CA LEU A 705 9.01 10.33 -30.33
C LEU A 705 8.64 11.19 -29.12
N ASP A 706 8.25 10.54 -28.02
CA ASP A 706 7.97 11.21 -26.75
C ASP A 706 9.31 11.59 -26.05
N PRO A 707 9.56 12.89 -25.81
CA PRO A 707 10.79 13.35 -25.16
C PRO A 707 10.99 12.77 -23.75
N VAL A 708 9.91 12.47 -23.02
CA VAL A 708 9.99 11.93 -21.65
C VAL A 708 10.50 10.49 -21.66
N SER A 709 9.96 9.67 -22.55
CA SER A 709 10.40 8.29 -22.74
C SER A 709 11.87 8.21 -23.16
N LEU A 710 12.31 9.06 -24.11
CA LEU A 710 13.70 9.15 -24.53
C LEU A 710 14.62 9.57 -23.37
N HIS A 711 14.21 10.58 -22.60
CA HIS A 711 14.98 11.03 -21.44
C HIS A 711 15.21 9.90 -20.42
N ASN A 712 14.23 9.03 -20.20
CA ASN A 712 14.39 7.88 -19.30
C ASN A 712 15.36 6.83 -19.86
N GLU A 713 15.37 6.61 -21.18
CA GLU A 713 16.30 5.70 -21.86
C GLU A 713 17.74 6.22 -21.78
N ASP A 714 17.96 7.49 -22.15
CA ASP A 714 19.28 8.13 -22.09
C ASP A 714 19.79 8.23 -20.64
N LYS A 715 18.90 8.51 -19.68
CA LYS A 715 19.24 8.50 -18.25
C LYS A 715 19.75 7.13 -17.82
N MET A 716 19.11 6.04 -18.25
CA MET A 716 19.57 4.69 -17.95
C MET A 716 20.89 4.36 -18.63
N LEU A 717 21.14 4.84 -19.85
CA LEU A 717 22.42 4.67 -20.54
C LEU A 717 23.55 5.42 -19.82
N LEU A 718 23.32 6.69 -19.49
CA LEU A 718 24.27 7.57 -18.78
C LEU A 718 24.59 7.10 -17.37
N GLN A 719 23.58 6.67 -16.61
CA GLN A 719 23.79 6.09 -15.27
C GLN A 719 24.69 4.84 -15.31
N ASN A 720 24.85 4.22 -16.47
CA ASN A 720 25.70 3.06 -16.67
C ASN A 720 26.89 3.31 -17.61
N TYR A 721 27.14 4.55 -18.01
CA TYR A 721 28.19 4.90 -18.97
C TYR A 721 29.58 4.66 -18.35
N GLY A 722 30.47 4.00 -19.09
CA GLY A 722 31.79 3.57 -18.59
C GLY A 722 31.79 2.35 -17.65
N ARG A 723 30.63 1.69 -17.40
CA ARG A 723 30.57 0.45 -16.60
C ARG A 723 30.93 -0.78 -17.43
N ARG A 724 31.65 -1.74 -16.82
CA ARG A 724 31.81 -3.09 -17.40
C ARG A 724 30.47 -3.80 -17.46
N SER A 725 30.11 -4.31 -18.64
CA SER A 725 29.05 -5.29 -18.82
C SER A 725 29.55 -6.67 -18.38
N GLU A 726 29.41 -7.01 -17.10
CA GLU A 726 29.82 -8.32 -16.56
C GLU A 726 28.86 -9.48 -16.96
N SER A 727 27.82 -9.24 -17.76
CA SER A 727 26.88 -10.28 -18.19
C SER A 727 27.02 -10.62 -19.68
N ASP A 728 26.90 -11.90 -20.01
CA ASP A 728 26.89 -12.48 -21.37
C ASP A 728 25.84 -11.86 -22.32
N GLY A 729 25.01 -10.92 -21.84
CA GLY A 729 24.01 -10.17 -22.61
C GLY A 729 24.40 -8.72 -22.95
N GLY A 730 25.63 -8.28 -22.63
CA GLY A 730 26.12 -6.94 -23.01
C GLY A 730 25.46 -5.76 -22.31
N LYS A 731 24.60 -5.99 -21.30
CA LYS A 731 23.97 -4.92 -20.51
C LYS A 731 24.66 -4.75 -19.15
N PRO A 732 24.92 -3.50 -18.71
CA PRO A 732 25.46 -3.21 -17.39
C PRO A 732 24.52 -3.77 -16.30
N SER A 733 25.07 -4.51 -15.33
CA SER A 733 24.28 -4.91 -14.16
C SER A 733 24.03 -3.65 -13.32
N GLY A 734 22.78 -3.17 -13.27
CA GLY A 734 22.40 -1.94 -12.55
C GLY A 734 22.54 -1.97 -11.03
N THR A 735 23.44 -2.80 -10.49
CA THR A 735 23.59 -3.04 -9.05
C THR A 735 25.05 -2.86 -8.63
N TYR A 736 25.31 -1.83 -7.82
CA TYR A 736 26.59 -1.52 -7.16
C TYR A 736 27.08 -2.61 -6.17
N TYR A 737 26.32 -3.69 -5.98
CA TYR A 737 26.28 -4.44 -4.73
C TYR A 737 27.36 -5.52 -4.55
N LYS A 738 28.13 -5.86 -5.59
CA LYS A 738 29.09 -6.98 -5.51
C LYS A 738 30.39 -6.60 -4.80
N HIS A 739 30.95 -5.42 -5.07
CA HIS A 739 32.21 -4.98 -4.45
C HIS A 739 32.01 -4.30 -3.08
N HIS A 740 30.80 -3.79 -2.81
CA HIS A 740 30.46 -3.17 -1.53
C HIS A 740 30.33 -4.17 -0.37
N LYS A 741 30.11 -5.47 -0.65
CA LYS A 741 30.10 -6.51 0.39
C LYS A 741 31.47 -6.75 1.04
N ALA A 742 32.54 -6.17 0.48
CA ALA A 742 33.88 -6.23 1.04
C ALA A 742 34.27 -4.97 1.85
N LEU A 743 33.40 -3.95 1.94
CA LEU A 743 33.59 -2.88 2.93
C LEU A 743 33.43 -3.49 4.32
N LYS A 744 34.53 -3.60 5.06
CA LYS A 744 34.51 -4.03 6.46
C LYS A 744 33.75 -2.97 7.26
N ILE A 745 32.59 -3.36 7.78
CA ILE A 745 31.89 -2.63 8.82
C ILE A 745 32.61 -2.97 10.14
N GLY A 746 33.42 -2.04 10.64
CA GLY A 746 34.25 -2.17 11.84
C GLY A 746 35.44 -1.21 11.81
N ASP A 747 35.94 -0.86 12.99
CA ASP A 747 36.87 0.21 13.45
C ASP A 747 37.86 0.86 12.45
N GLY A 748 37.36 1.33 11.30
CA GLY A 748 38.14 2.07 10.30
C GLY A 748 37.45 2.29 8.95
N GLY A 749 36.12 2.37 8.89
CA GLY A 749 35.40 2.79 7.68
C GLY A 749 34.24 3.73 8.02
N LEU A 750 33.83 4.59 7.08
CA LEU A 750 32.77 5.63 7.11
C LEU A 750 31.73 5.64 8.26
N LEU A 751 31.17 4.49 8.66
CA LEU A 751 30.22 4.41 9.78
C LEU A 751 30.89 4.29 11.16
N GLY A 752 32.11 3.77 11.23
CA GLY A 752 32.95 3.66 12.43
C GLY A 752 33.54 5.00 12.89
N ALA A 753 33.95 5.86 11.96
CA ALA A 753 34.49 7.19 12.29
C ALA A 753 33.40 8.12 12.85
N VAL A 754 32.18 8.05 12.31
CA VAL A 754 30.97 8.69 12.86
C VAL A 754 30.54 8.07 14.20
N ARG A 755 30.85 6.79 14.46
CA ARG A 755 30.39 6.03 15.64
C ARG A 755 31.19 6.26 16.92
N GLU A 756 32.50 6.54 16.85
CA GLU A 756 33.32 6.59 18.07
C GLU A 756 33.31 7.95 18.79
N LYS A 757 32.94 9.05 18.11
CA LYS A 757 32.98 10.38 18.71
C LYS A 757 31.85 11.28 18.21
N SER A 758 30.62 11.08 18.71
CA SER A 758 29.72 12.12 19.28
C SER A 758 28.22 11.78 19.18
N TRP A 759 27.51 12.20 20.23
CA TRP A 759 26.09 12.50 20.29
C TRP A 759 25.52 13.01 18.96
N VAL A 760 24.60 12.23 18.41
CA VAL A 760 23.84 12.57 17.20
C VAL A 760 22.71 13.52 17.60
N PHE A 761 22.80 14.78 17.17
CA PHE A 761 21.68 15.72 17.24
C PHE A 761 20.62 15.32 16.22
N ILE A 762 19.49 14.79 16.71
CA ILE A 762 18.23 14.76 15.97
C ILE A 762 17.48 16.04 16.34
N LEU A 763 17.18 16.86 15.33
CA LEU A 763 16.52 18.15 15.51
C LEU A 763 15.02 17.99 15.75
N SER A 764 14.60 18.23 16.99
CA SER A 764 13.25 18.63 17.38
C SER A 764 13.36 19.95 18.17
N PHE A 765 12.53 20.95 17.86
CA PHE A 765 12.54 22.27 18.50
C PHE A 765 11.89 22.23 19.89
N GLY A 766 12.50 22.92 20.86
CA GLY A 766 11.92 23.31 22.14
C GLY A 766 12.65 24.51 22.74
N LEU A 767 11.92 25.47 23.31
CA LEU A 767 12.42 26.70 23.93
C LEU A 767 13.40 26.40 25.08
N ILE A 768 14.62 26.90 24.98
CA ILE A 768 15.57 26.94 26.10
C ILE A 768 15.14 28.07 27.04
N THR A 769 14.92 27.75 28.31
CA THR A 769 14.76 28.76 29.36
C THR A 769 16.13 29.08 29.98
N GLU A 770 16.30 30.29 30.53
CA GLU A 770 17.58 30.75 31.13
C GLU A 770 18.12 29.86 32.27
N GLU A 771 17.36 28.90 32.80
CA GLU A 771 17.85 27.91 33.79
C GLU A 771 18.63 26.75 33.17
N ASP A 772 18.48 26.45 31.87
CA ASP A 772 19.20 25.35 31.20
C ASP A 772 20.58 25.78 30.65
N ALA A 773 20.93 27.07 30.80
CA ALA A 773 22.18 27.66 30.33
C ALA A 773 23.24 27.86 31.45
N ALA A 774 22.97 27.40 32.67
CA ALA A 774 23.89 27.38 33.80
C ALA A 774 24.27 25.95 34.17
#